data_AF-A0AAV0G6Y7-F1
#
_entry.id   AF-A0AAV0G6Y7-F1
#
_cell.length_a   1.000
_cell.length_b   1.000
_cell.length_c   1.000
_cell.angle_alpha   90.00
_cell.angle_beta   90.00
_cell.angle_gamma   90.00
#
_symmetry.space_group_name_H-M   'P 1'
#
loop_
_entity.id
_entity.type
_entity.pdbx_description
1 polymer ?
#
loop_
_entity_poly.entity_id
_entity_poly.type
_entity_poly.pdbx_seq_one_letter_code
_entity_poly.pdbx_strand_id
1 'polypeptide(L)'
;MNIHSDKSAAWPVANPVLTCASASQAGFPSNFVADPFLYVKEDALYLFFETKNPITMQGDIGVAKSVDKGVTWEQLGIALDKDWHLSYPYVFEYNGNIYMLPEGSDKGELNLYRAVDFPTKWVQEKVLMKKPIIDPSIISHDGKYWLFGSDHSGIGAQNNGQLEIWYSTSPLGPWRPHTKNPIYNTGPSRGARSGGRPFMYDGNIYRVGQDCGDTYGRTVRIFKIENLTTHEFKEVEVPFGIQESIKGINAWNGARSHHFDVKRLGSGEWIAFLDGDRVHSGDATHRFALGFASVVGVAVMLIFLGVLLGAVKCVVPLTRHSHMGKKSDSFSTCEEESKDPFSMKFWFFCYQLNRLGSFLHAKIKPSTCPGVLVLALTFLTAAALACLGVTHIYGGSGAQEPYPMNDHYSQFTLLTMTYDARMWNLKMYIKHYSRCASVREIVVVWNKGKPPLVGDFDSAVPVRIRVEEKNSLNNRFKADPLIKTRAILELDDDIMMTCDDVERGFLVWRQHPERIVGYYPRLVNGDPLEYRAERHARKHNGYNMILTGAAFLDAEMAFKRYWSMEALPGREMVDLFFNCEDVLLNYLYANMSSSPSTVEYVKPAWAVDMSKFSGVAISGNTQAHYHVRSKCLRKFSEIYGSITNRKSKFGSRKDGWDV
;
A
#
# COMPACT_ATOMS: atom_id res chain seq x y z
N MET A 1 -5.69 -21.73 22.89
CA MET A 1 -5.15 -22.12 21.55
C MET A 1 -3.94 -21.26 21.28
N ASN A 2 -2.81 -21.86 20.90
CA ASN A 2 -1.50 -21.21 20.83
C ASN A 2 -1.45 -20.10 19.76
N ILE A 3 -1.68 -18.85 20.18
CA ILE A 3 -1.47 -17.63 19.37
C ILE A 3 0.02 -17.45 18.99
N HIS A 4 0.92 -18.24 19.59
CA HIS A 4 2.37 -18.18 19.40
C HIS A 4 2.96 -19.22 18.42
N SER A 5 2.18 -20.12 17.82
CA SER A 5 2.73 -21.09 16.84
C SER A 5 2.70 -20.52 15.41
N ASP A 6 3.67 -19.64 15.17
CA ASP A 6 4.39 -19.31 13.93
C ASP A 6 3.80 -19.74 12.57
N LYS A 7 3.21 -18.77 11.84
CA LYS A 7 3.16 -18.76 10.36
C LYS A 7 3.30 -17.37 9.71
N SER A 8 3.14 -16.29 10.47
CA SER A 8 3.51 -14.93 10.04
C SER A 8 4.47 -14.34 11.07
N ALA A 9 5.76 -14.43 10.80
CA ALA A 9 6.84 -14.04 11.72
C ALA A 9 6.74 -12.61 12.29
N ALA A 10 5.94 -11.72 11.69
CA ALA A 10 5.56 -10.45 12.27
C ALA A 10 4.09 -10.54 12.71
N TRP A 11 3.85 -10.38 14.01
CA TRP A 11 2.53 -10.13 14.60
C TRP A 11 2.51 -8.66 15.05
N PRO A 12 1.40 -7.91 14.88
CA PRO A 12 0.06 -8.36 14.45
C PRO A 12 -0.12 -8.48 12.93
N VAL A 13 -1.05 -9.36 12.52
CA VAL A 13 -1.63 -9.31 11.17
C VAL A 13 -2.27 -7.94 10.94
N ALA A 14 -2.02 -7.39 9.76
CA ALA A 14 -2.48 -6.07 9.37
C ALA A 14 -3.49 -6.17 8.21
N ASN A 15 -4.31 -5.13 8.07
CA ASN A 15 -5.22 -5.00 6.94
C ASN A 15 -4.44 -4.70 5.64
N PRO A 16 -4.94 -5.18 4.48
CA PRO A 16 -6.18 -5.95 4.31
C PRO A 16 -6.00 -7.44 4.69
N VAL A 17 -7.00 -8.06 5.33
CA VAL A 17 -6.93 -9.49 5.73
C VAL A 17 -7.24 -10.47 4.61
N LEU A 18 -7.84 -9.99 3.52
CA LEU A 18 -8.22 -10.75 2.33
C LEU A 18 -8.04 -9.88 1.10
N THR A 19 -7.50 -10.44 0.02
CA THR A 19 -7.25 -9.74 -1.25
C THR A 19 -7.67 -10.57 -2.46
N CYS A 20 -7.84 -9.96 -3.63
CA CYS A 20 -8.09 -10.70 -4.87
C CYS A 20 -6.95 -11.65 -5.25
N ALA A 21 -5.71 -11.33 -4.85
CA ALA A 21 -4.57 -12.23 -4.98
C ALA A 21 -4.76 -13.51 -4.16
N SER A 22 -5.25 -13.40 -2.91
CA SER A 22 -5.51 -14.57 -2.06
C SER A 22 -6.61 -15.47 -2.64
N ALA A 23 -7.67 -14.90 -3.22
CA ALA A 23 -8.70 -15.67 -3.92
C ALA A 23 -8.14 -16.37 -5.16
N SER A 24 -7.35 -15.66 -5.97
CA SER A 24 -6.72 -16.20 -7.18
C SER A 24 -5.73 -17.34 -6.89
N GLN A 25 -4.92 -17.20 -5.83
CA GLN A 25 -3.98 -18.25 -5.41
C GLN A 25 -4.70 -19.52 -4.93
N ALA A 26 -5.89 -19.39 -4.37
CA ALA A 26 -6.73 -20.52 -3.99
C ALA A 26 -7.44 -21.20 -5.18
N GLY A 27 -7.22 -20.73 -6.42
CA GLY A 27 -7.80 -21.30 -7.63
C GLY A 27 -9.09 -20.62 -8.10
N PHE A 28 -9.44 -19.44 -7.56
CA PHE A 28 -10.60 -18.65 -7.94
C PHE A 28 -10.15 -17.32 -8.55
N PRO A 29 -9.90 -17.25 -9.88
CA PRO A 29 -9.37 -16.05 -10.52
C PRO A 29 -10.21 -14.81 -10.24
N SER A 30 -9.58 -13.76 -9.72
CA SER A 30 -10.27 -12.56 -9.23
C SER A 30 -9.48 -11.29 -9.54
N ASN A 31 -10.16 -10.27 -10.07
CA ASN A 31 -9.61 -8.92 -10.25
C ASN A 31 -9.77 -8.06 -9.01
N PHE A 32 -10.84 -8.25 -8.22
CA PHE A 32 -11.07 -7.55 -6.96
C PHE A 32 -11.95 -8.37 -6.01
N VAL A 33 -11.91 -8.00 -4.74
CA VAL A 33 -12.85 -8.45 -3.72
C VAL A 33 -13.51 -7.24 -3.06
N ALA A 34 -14.84 -7.25 -2.91
CA ALA A 34 -15.61 -6.12 -2.35
C ALA A 34 -16.86 -6.62 -1.62
N ASP A 35 -17.63 -5.70 -1.02
CA ASP A 35 -18.88 -6.00 -0.32
C ASP A 35 -18.81 -7.15 0.72
N PRO A 36 -17.90 -7.07 1.72
CA PRO A 36 -17.78 -8.08 2.75
C PRO A 36 -19.01 -8.16 3.67
N PHE A 37 -19.69 -9.30 3.69
CA PHE A 37 -20.73 -9.65 4.66
C PHE A 37 -20.33 -10.81 5.56
N LEU A 38 -20.36 -10.57 6.87
CA LEU A 38 -20.01 -11.55 7.87
C LEU A 38 -21.24 -12.37 8.30
N TYR A 39 -21.05 -13.69 8.35
CA TYR A 39 -21.92 -14.63 9.02
C TYR A 39 -21.14 -15.41 10.07
N VAL A 40 -21.61 -15.38 11.32
CA VAL A 40 -20.99 -16.10 12.45
C VAL A 40 -21.78 -17.37 12.69
N LYS A 41 -21.10 -18.52 12.61
CA LYS A 41 -21.70 -19.83 12.90
C LYS A 41 -20.79 -20.56 13.88
N GLU A 42 -21.31 -20.82 15.07
CA GLU A 42 -20.52 -21.35 16.20
C GLU A 42 -19.35 -20.39 16.52
N ASP A 43 -18.11 -20.88 16.54
CA ASP A 43 -16.90 -20.08 16.75
C ASP A 43 -16.19 -19.70 15.43
N ALA A 44 -16.79 -20.04 14.28
CA ALA A 44 -16.21 -19.75 12.97
C ALA A 44 -16.86 -18.51 12.32
N LEU A 45 -16.01 -17.74 11.66
CA LEU A 45 -16.40 -16.59 10.86
C LEU A 45 -16.45 -17.00 9.39
N TYR A 46 -17.56 -16.71 8.71
CA TYR A 46 -17.71 -16.87 7.26
C TYR A 46 -17.89 -15.49 6.64
N LEU A 47 -17.01 -15.13 5.71
CA LEU A 47 -17.04 -13.86 5.00
C LEU A 47 -17.48 -14.12 3.58
N PHE A 48 -18.66 -13.62 3.22
CA PHE A 48 -19.15 -13.60 1.84
C PHE A 48 -18.75 -12.27 1.21
N PHE A 49 -18.32 -12.28 -0.04
CA PHE A 49 -17.85 -11.08 -0.72
C PHE A 49 -18.09 -11.18 -2.23
N GLU A 50 -18.22 -10.05 -2.90
CA GLU A 50 -18.18 -9.99 -4.35
C GLU A 50 -16.75 -10.29 -4.83
N THR A 51 -16.63 -11.16 -5.83
CA THR A 51 -15.39 -11.39 -6.56
C THR A 51 -15.64 -11.29 -8.05
N LYS A 52 -14.78 -10.58 -8.78
CA LYS A 52 -14.94 -10.37 -10.22
C LYS A 52 -13.97 -11.20 -11.04
N ASN A 53 -14.51 -12.08 -11.90
CA ASN A 53 -13.71 -12.89 -12.81
C ASN A 53 -12.92 -12.00 -13.80
N PRO A 54 -11.60 -12.20 -13.94
CA PRO A 54 -10.75 -11.35 -14.78
C PRO A 54 -10.98 -11.48 -16.28
N ILE A 55 -11.58 -12.60 -16.73
CA ILE A 55 -11.80 -12.91 -18.14
C ILE A 55 -13.20 -12.50 -18.55
N THR A 56 -14.23 -12.98 -17.83
CA THR A 56 -15.63 -12.69 -18.17
C THR A 56 -16.08 -11.31 -17.71
N MET A 57 -15.35 -10.69 -16.77
CA MET A 57 -15.72 -9.43 -16.14
C MET A 57 -17.10 -9.49 -15.46
N GLN A 58 -17.50 -10.67 -15.01
CA GLN A 58 -18.71 -10.93 -14.22
C GLN A 58 -18.36 -11.00 -12.73
N GLY A 59 -19.21 -10.43 -11.88
CA GLY A 59 -19.16 -10.57 -10.42
C GLY A 59 -19.92 -11.80 -9.95
N ASP A 60 -19.28 -12.57 -9.07
CA ASP A 60 -19.81 -13.75 -8.41
C ASP A 60 -19.68 -13.58 -6.89
N ILE A 61 -20.36 -14.42 -6.11
CA ILE A 61 -20.25 -14.39 -4.65
C ILE A 61 -19.24 -15.43 -4.18
N GLY A 62 -18.10 -14.97 -3.67
CA GLY A 62 -17.08 -15.78 -2.99
C GLY A 62 -17.37 -15.97 -1.51
N VAL A 63 -16.74 -16.98 -0.90
CA VAL A 63 -16.77 -17.21 0.54
C VAL A 63 -15.42 -17.66 1.09
N ALA A 64 -15.03 -17.06 2.22
CA ALA A 64 -13.86 -17.45 3.00
C ALA A 64 -14.23 -17.71 4.46
N LYS A 65 -13.43 -18.54 5.14
CA LYS A 65 -13.64 -18.94 6.53
C LYS A 65 -12.44 -18.58 7.40
N SER A 66 -12.71 -18.09 8.61
CA SER A 66 -11.71 -17.87 9.66
C SER A 66 -12.12 -18.58 10.94
N VAL A 67 -11.13 -19.17 11.62
CA VAL A 67 -11.28 -19.88 12.90
C VAL A 67 -10.44 -19.26 14.03
N ASP A 68 -9.79 -18.14 13.75
CA ASP A 68 -8.85 -17.45 14.63
C ASP A 68 -9.21 -15.98 14.83
N LYS A 69 -10.52 -15.70 14.87
CA LYS A 69 -11.10 -14.36 15.06
C LYS A 69 -10.76 -13.37 13.93
N GLY A 70 -10.67 -13.85 12.69
CA GLY A 70 -10.51 -13.02 11.49
C GLY A 70 -9.06 -12.71 11.13
N VAL A 71 -8.11 -13.43 11.72
CA VAL A 71 -6.67 -13.23 11.53
C VAL A 71 -6.19 -13.92 10.26
N THR A 72 -6.62 -15.17 10.04
CA THR A 72 -6.35 -15.92 8.81
C THR A 72 -7.66 -16.37 8.15
N TRP A 73 -7.63 -16.47 6.82
CA TRP A 73 -8.80 -16.75 5.99
C TRP A 73 -8.50 -17.88 5.00
N GLU A 74 -9.28 -18.94 5.08
CA GLU A 74 -9.31 -20.04 4.13
C GLU A 74 -10.36 -19.77 3.05
N GLN A 75 -9.96 -19.74 1.78
CA GLN A 75 -10.88 -19.59 0.65
C GLN A 75 -11.65 -20.90 0.43
N LEU A 76 -12.98 -20.85 0.51
CA LEU A 76 -13.84 -22.03 0.33
C LEU A 76 -14.45 -22.12 -1.08
N GLY A 77 -14.37 -21.03 -1.86
CA GLY A 77 -14.77 -20.98 -3.26
C GLY A 77 -15.95 -20.07 -3.55
N ILE A 78 -16.64 -20.34 -4.66
CA ILE A 78 -17.81 -19.57 -5.10
C ILE A 78 -19.07 -20.13 -4.45
N ALA A 79 -19.76 -19.29 -3.68
CA ALA A 79 -21.04 -19.60 -3.06
C ALA A 79 -22.22 -19.43 -4.04
N LEU A 80 -22.15 -18.45 -4.94
CA LEU A 80 -23.21 -18.20 -5.91
C LEU A 80 -22.63 -17.66 -7.23
N ASP A 81 -23.00 -18.33 -8.32
CA ASP A 81 -22.64 -18.02 -9.71
C ASP A 81 -23.92 -18.09 -10.57
N LYS A 82 -24.10 -17.12 -11.47
CA LYS A 82 -25.27 -16.94 -12.34
C LYS A 82 -24.85 -16.36 -13.68
N ASP A 83 -25.76 -16.32 -14.65
CA ASP A 83 -25.48 -15.75 -15.98
C ASP A 83 -25.48 -14.19 -15.99
N TRP A 84 -25.47 -13.56 -14.81
CA TRP A 84 -25.52 -12.11 -14.63
C TRP A 84 -24.67 -11.70 -13.42
N HIS A 85 -24.33 -10.42 -13.33
CA HIS A 85 -23.47 -9.88 -12.27
C HIS A 85 -24.13 -9.96 -10.90
N LEU A 86 -23.39 -10.46 -9.90
CA LEU A 86 -23.78 -10.54 -8.51
C LEU A 86 -22.79 -9.78 -7.61
N SER A 87 -23.34 -9.10 -6.61
CA SER A 87 -22.60 -8.28 -5.62
C SER A 87 -23.38 -8.23 -4.31
N TYR A 88 -22.89 -7.49 -3.30
CA TYR A 88 -23.60 -7.21 -2.05
C TYR A 88 -24.30 -8.44 -1.40
N PRO A 89 -23.57 -9.51 -1.03
CA PRO A 89 -24.16 -10.78 -0.57
C PRO A 89 -24.72 -10.71 0.85
N TYR A 90 -25.87 -10.05 1.06
CA TYR A 90 -26.48 -9.90 2.38
C TYR A 90 -26.95 -11.26 2.94
N VAL A 91 -26.22 -11.82 3.92
CA VAL A 91 -26.55 -13.10 4.56
C VAL A 91 -27.27 -12.90 5.91
N PHE A 92 -28.34 -13.64 6.15
CA PHE A 92 -29.09 -13.61 7.41
C PHE A 92 -29.75 -14.96 7.73
N GLU A 93 -30.16 -15.12 8.99
CA GLU A 93 -30.86 -16.32 9.46
C GLU A 93 -32.33 -16.00 9.73
N TYR A 94 -33.22 -16.91 9.35
CA TYR A 94 -34.64 -16.83 9.65
C TYR A 94 -35.26 -18.23 9.78
N ASN A 95 -35.97 -18.49 10.88
CA ASN A 95 -36.59 -19.80 11.20
C ASN A 95 -35.63 -20.99 11.00
N GLY A 96 -34.40 -20.89 11.52
CA GLY A 96 -33.38 -21.94 11.46
C GLY A 96 -32.77 -22.18 10.06
N ASN A 97 -33.15 -21.38 9.06
CA ASN A 97 -32.59 -21.44 7.71
C ASN A 97 -31.71 -20.22 7.44
N ILE A 98 -30.64 -20.43 6.67
CA ILE A 98 -29.71 -19.38 6.27
C ILE A 98 -30.09 -18.92 4.86
N TYR A 99 -30.24 -17.61 4.70
CA TYR A 99 -30.62 -16.97 3.44
C TYR A 99 -29.56 -15.98 2.99
N MET A 100 -29.45 -15.81 1.67
CA MET A 100 -28.62 -14.81 1.01
C MET A 100 -29.49 -13.98 0.07
N LEU A 101 -29.35 -12.66 0.18
CA LEU A 101 -30.04 -11.66 -0.63
C LEU A 101 -28.98 -10.82 -1.36
N PRO A 102 -28.41 -11.31 -2.48
CA PRO A 102 -27.41 -10.59 -3.24
C PRO A 102 -28.04 -9.44 -4.05
N GLU A 103 -27.23 -8.43 -4.39
CA GLU A 103 -27.53 -7.50 -5.46
C GLU A 103 -27.32 -8.19 -6.81
N GLY A 104 -28.28 -8.01 -7.71
CA GLY A 104 -28.30 -8.65 -9.04
C GLY A 104 -29.23 -7.86 -9.95
N SER A 105 -29.12 -6.53 -9.89
CA SER A 105 -30.08 -5.59 -10.47
C SER A 105 -30.22 -5.74 -12.00
N ASP A 106 -29.17 -6.20 -12.68
CA ASP A 106 -29.16 -6.55 -14.12
C ASP A 106 -30.26 -7.54 -14.51
N LYS A 107 -30.66 -8.43 -13.59
CA LYS A 107 -31.74 -9.40 -13.83
C LYS A 107 -33.14 -8.76 -13.81
N GLY A 108 -33.29 -7.60 -13.20
CA GLY A 108 -34.57 -6.91 -13.02
C GLY A 108 -35.44 -7.46 -11.88
N GLU A 109 -34.90 -8.37 -11.06
CA GLU A 109 -35.63 -9.04 -9.97
C GLU A 109 -34.77 -9.15 -8.71
N LEU A 110 -35.39 -9.02 -7.53
CA LEU A 110 -34.76 -9.25 -6.23
C LEU A 110 -34.95 -10.72 -5.84
N ASN A 111 -33.89 -11.51 -5.96
CA ASN A 111 -33.90 -12.96 -5.75
C ASN A 111 -33.35 -13.33 -4.36
N LEU A 112 -34.12 -14.14 -3.62
CA LEU A 112 -33.69 -14.70 -2.33
C LEU A 112 -33.23 -16.13 -2.52
N TYR A 113 -32.08 -16.46 -1.95
CA TYR A 113 -31.49 -17.79 -1.97
C TYR A 113 -31.46 -18.38 -0.57
N ARG A 114 -31.64 -19.71 -0.46
CA ARG A 114 -31.53 -20.46 0.79
C ARG A 114 -30.37 -21.45 0.70
N ALA A 115 -29.58 -21.55 1.76
CA ALA A 115 -28.51 -22.53 1.84
C ALA A 115 -29.10 -23.95 1.97
N VAL A 116 -28.64 -24.86 1.11
CA VAL A 116 -28.94 -26.31 1.22
C VAL A 116 -27.74 -27.07 1.77
N ASP A 117 -26.53 -26.59 1.48
CA ASP A 117 -25.26 -27.13 1.99
C ASP A 117 -24.34 -25.94 2.25
N PHE A 118 -24.40 -25.43 3.49
CA PHE A 118 -23.70 -24.21 3.87
C PHE A 118 -22.18 -24.46 3.98
N PRO A 119 -21.30 -23.58 3.44
CA PRO A 119 -21.58 -22.25 2.90
C PRO A 119 -21.66 -22.14 1.36
N THR A 120 -21.53 -23.23 0.61
CA THR A 120 -21.27 -23.14 -0.85
C THR A 120 -22.44 -23.52 -1.76
N LYS A 121 -23.47 -24.24 -1.29
CA LYS A 121 -24.63 -24.59 -2.14
C LYS A 121 -25.89 -23.87 -1.70
N TRP A 122 -26.46 -23.14 -2.65
CA TRP A 122 -27.63 -22.30 -2.48
C TRP A 122 -28.65 -22.59 -3.57
N VAL A 123 -29.93 -22.56 -3.21
CA VAL A 123 -31.06 -22.67 -4.15
C VAL A 123 -31.89 -21.40 -4.10
N GLN A 124 -32.42 -20.98 -5.24
CA GLN A 124 -33.35 -19.85 -5.29
C GLN A 124 -34.64 -20.25 -4.58
N GLU A 125 -34.93 -19.59 -3.46
CA GLU A 125 -36.12 -19.86 -2.66
C GLU A 125 -37.32 -19.09 -3.21
N LYS A 126 -37.12 -17.79 -3.53
CA LYS A 126 -38.22 -16.91 -3.91
C LYS A 126 -37.75 -15.67 -4.67
N VAL A 127 -38.55 -15.22 -5.63
CA VAL A 127 -38.47 -13.85 -6.16
C VAL A 127 -39.23 -12.93 -5.19
N LEU A 128 -38.52 -12.09 -4.44
CA LEU A 128 -39.14 -11.20 -3.45
C LEU A 128 -39.87 -10.03 -4.11
N MET A 129 -39.29 -9.47 -5.16
CA MET A 129 -39.85 -8.35 -5.94
C MET A 129 -39.36 -8.42 -7.39
N LYS A 130 -40.22 -8.03 -8.34
CA LYS A 130 -39.85 -7.86 -9.76
C LYS A 130 -39.38 -6.43 -10.02
N LYS A 131 -38.29 -6.05 -9.35
CA LYS A 131 -37.65 -4.73 -9.43
C LYS A 131 -36.12 -4.87 -9.37
N PRO A 132 -35.36 -4.02 -10.09
CA PRO A 132 -33.90 -4.00 -10.07
C PRO A 132 -33.37 -3.29 -8.81
N ILE A 133 -33.56 -3.90 -7.65
CA ILE A 133 -33.12 -3.32 -6.37
C ILE A 133 -31.60 -3.46 -6.21
N ILE A 134 -30.95 -2.35 -5.87
CA ILE A 134 -29.51 -2.25 -5.64
C ILE A 134 -29.23 -2.20 -4.13
N ASP A 135 -28.17 -2.90 -3.72
CA ASP A 135 -27.65 -3.06 -2.36
C ASP A 135 -28.75 -3.32 -1.30
N PRO A 136 -29.53 -4.41 -1.45
CA PRO A 136 -30.67 -4.70 -0.60
C PRO A 136 -30.23 -5.15 0.81
N SER A 137 -30.75 -4.50 1.86
CA SER A 137 -30.44 -4.82 3.25
C SER A 137 -31.71 -4.89 4.10
N ILE A 138 -31.80 -5.91 4.98
CA ILE A 138 -32.97 -6.12 5.85
C ILE A 138 -32.62 -5.87 7.32
N ILE A 139 -33.55 -5.30 8.10
CA ILE A 139 -33.51 -5.29 9.57
C ILE A 139 -34.90 -5.57 10.16
N SER A 140 -34.93 -6.23 11.32
CA SER A 140 -36.14 -6.41 12.12
C SER A 140 -36.26 -5.29 13.16
N HIS A 141 -37.40 -4.61 13.19
CA HIS A 141 -37.71 -3.55 14.15
C HIS A 141 -39.22 -3.44 14.38
N ASP A 142 -39.65 -3.29 15.63
CA ASP A 142 -41.05 -3.11 16.04
C ASP A 142 -42.03 -4.12 15.43
N GLY A 143 -41.62 -5.40 15.43
CA GLY A 143 -42.44 -6.51 14.92
C GLY A 143 -42.60 -6.54 13.41
N LYS A 144 -41.82 -5.74 12.66
CA LYS A 144 -41.78 -5.73 11.18
C LYS A 144 -40.36 -5.95 10.68
N TYR A 145 -40.27 -6.39 9.44
CA TYR A 145 -39.05 -6.41 8.66
C TYR A 145 -39.04 -5.20 7.73
N TRP A 146 -37.90 -4.53 7.67
CA TRP A 146 -37.66 -3.35 6.84
C TRP A 146 -36.56 -3.68 5.85
N LEU A 147 -36.84 -3.46 4.57
CA LEU A 147 -35.89 -3.61 3.48
C LEU A 147 -35.48 -2.22 3.00
N PHE A 148 -34.18 -1.96 2.96
CA PHE A 148 -33.56 -0.77 2.39
C PHE A 148 -32.87 -1.14 1.09
N GLY A 149 -32.95 -0.28 0.08
CA GLY A 149 -32.22 -0.45 -1.18
C GLY A 149 -32.46 0.74 -2.10
N SER A 150 -31.79 0.76 -3.25
CA SER A 150 -31.99 1.78 -4.28
C SER A 150 -32.71 1.17 -5.48
N ASP A 151 -33.65 1.92 -6.07
CA ASP A 151 -34.32 1.56 -7.32
C ASP A 151 -34.09 2.68 -8.34
N HIS A 152 -33.31 2.39 -9.39
CA HIS A 152 -33.02 3.36 -10.46
C HIS A 152 -33.98 3.27 -11.66
N SER A 153 -35.06 2.49 -11.57
CA SER A 153 -36.01 2.30 -12.68
C SER A 153 -37.04 3.44 -12.82
N GLY A 154 -37.11 4.37 -11.85
CA GLY A 154 -38.06 5.49 -11.85
C GLY A 154 -37.74 6.61 -12.84
N ILE A 155 -38.78 7.26 -13.37
CA ILE A 155 -38.63 8.47 -14.20
C ILE A 155 -38.01 9.59 -13.35
N GLY A 156 -36.84 10.07 -13.75
CA GLY A 156 -36.08 11.08 -13.00
C GLY A 156 -35.15 10.53 -11.92
N ALA A 157 -34.94 9.21 -11.86
CA ALA A 157 -33.96 8.61 -10.97
C ALA A 157 -32.54 9.10 -11.28
N GLN A 158 -31.84 9.56 -10.24
CA GLN A 158 -30.41 9.88 -10.32
C GLN A 158 -29.60 8.68 -9.85
N ASN A 159 -28.56 8.31 -10.59
CA ASN A 159 -27.61 7.29 -10.18
C ASN A 159 -27.05 7.61 -8.79
N ASN A 160 -27.16 6.64 -7.87
CA ASN A 160 -26.68 6.73 -6.47
C ASN A 160 -27.43 7.76 -5.58
N GLY A 161 -28.58 8.28 -6.02
CA GLY A 161 -29.29 9.38 -5.34
C GLY A 161 -30.54 9.02 -4.55
N GLN A 162 -31.01 7.77 -4.59
CA GLN A 162 -32.34 7.40 -4.07
C GLN A 162 -32.29 6.23 -3.10
N LEU A 163 -32.87 6.42 -1.91
CA LEU A 163 -33.15 5.37 -0.94
C LEU A 163 -34.64 5.02 -1.02
N GLU A 164 -34.95 3.74 -1.10
CA GLU A 164 -36.31 3.23 -0.98
C GLU A 164 -36.40 2.27 0.20
N ILE A 165 -37.54 2.33 0.89
CA ILE A 165 -37.84 1.47 2.03
C ILE A 165 -39.09 0.66 1.73
N TRP A 166 -39.06 -0.63 2.06
CA TRP A 166 -40.22 -1.49 2.09
C TRP A 166 -40.37 -2.14 3.44
N TYR A 167 -41.59 -2.52 3.81
CA TYR A 167 -41.86 -3.24 5.04
C TYR A 167 -42.69 -4.50 4.81
N SER A 168 -42.51 -5.48 5.68
CA SER A 168 -43.28 -6.72 5.69
C SER A 168 -43.40 -7.30 7.10
N THR A 169 -44.30 -8.26 7.28
CA THR A 169 -44.39 -9.08 8.49
C THR A 169 -43.42 -10.27 8.47
N SER A 170 -42.80 -10.55 7.32
CA SER A 170 -41.80 -11.61 7.14
C SER A 170 -40.68 -11.12 6.23
N PRO A 171 -39.41 -11.53 6.44
CA PRO A 171 -38.32 -11.20 5.51
C PRO A 171 -38.51 -11.86 4.14
N LEU A 172 -39.45 -12.82 4.02
CA LEU A 172 -39.82 -13.47 2.76
C LEU A 172 -40.92 -12.71 1.99
N GLY A 173 -41.32 -11.53 2.49
CA GLY A 173 -42.40 -10.73 1.94
C GLY A 173 -43.80 -11.29 2.27
N PRO A 174 -44.85 -10.77 1.62
CA PRO A 174 -44.81 -9.74 0.58
C PRO A 174 -44.35 -8.39 1.12
N TRP A 175 -43.56 -7.67 0.32
CA TRP A 175 -43.01 -6.36 0.66
C TRP A 175 -43.96 -5.25 0.22
N ARG A 176 -44.23 -4.29 1.11
CA ARG A 176 -45.06 -3.11 0.84
C ARG A 176 -44.19 -1.86 0.83
N PRO A 177 -44.32 -0.97 -0.17
CA PRO A 177 -43.53 0.26 -0.20
C PRO A 177 -43.90 1.17 0.97
N HIS A 178 -42.89 1.83 1.53
CA HIS A 178 -43.09 2.88 2.51
C HIS A 178 -43.75 4.11 1.87
N THR A 179 -44.63 4.80 2.58
CA THR A 179 -45.43 5.91 1.99
C THR A 179 -44.61 7.14 1.62
N LYS A 180 -43.36 7.22 2.08
CA LYS A 180 -42.41 8.30 1.77
C LYS A 180 -41.41 7.95 0.66
N ASN A 181 -41.53 6.79 -0.01
CA ASN A 181 -40.65 6.50 -1.13
C ASN A 181 -40.89 7.46 -2.32
N PRO A 182 -39.84 7.87 -3.04
CA PRO A 182 -38.42 7.71 -2.69
C PRO A 182 -38.00 8.66 -1.56
N ILE A 183 -37.08 8.20 -0.73
CA ILE A 183 -36.55 8.95 0.41
C ILE A 183 -35.32 9.70 -0.04
N TYR A 184 -35.40 11.03 0.03
CA TYR A 184 -34.30 11.94 -0.27
C TYR A 184 -33.61 12.35 1.02
N ASN A 185 -32.37 11.91 1.20
CA ASN A 185 -31.52 12.33 2.33
C ASN A 185 -30.81 13.66 2.02
N THR A 186 -30.00 14.13 2.98
CA THR A 186 -29.18 15.35 2.93
C THR A 186 -28.24 15.39 1.72
N GLY A 187 -28.76 15.88 0.58
CA GLY A 187 -28.05 15.99 -0.70
C GLY A 187 -28.09 14.70 -1.54
N PRO A 188 -28.38 14.78 -2.85
CA PRO A 188 -28.24 13.63 -3.74
C PRO A 188 -26.83 13.03 -3.61
N SER A 189 -26.73 11.70 -3.56
CA SER A 189 -25.47 10.94 -3.53
C SER A 189 -24.66 10.95 -2.23
N ARG A 190 -25.21 11.46 -1.11
CA ARG A 190 -24.55 11.43 0.22
C ARG A 190 -25.19 10.42 1.17
N GLY A 191 -25.09 9.14 0.87
CA GLY A 191 -25.54 8.06 1.76
C GLY A 191 -26.87 7.40 1.39
N ALA A 192 -27.46 7.73 0.24
CA ALA A 192 -28.72 7.12 -0.21
C ALA A 192 -28.57 5.62 -0.55
N ARG A 193 -27.48 5.26 -1.26
CA ARG A 193 -27.13 3.87 -1.55
C ARG A 193 -26.64 3.17 -0.28
N SER A 194 -27.11 1.94 -0.03
CA SER A 194 -26.72 1.17 1.16
C SER A 194 -25.21 0.85 1.15
N GLY A 195 -24.53 1.04 2.26
CA GLY A 195 -23.10 0.75 2.41
C GLY A 195 -22.81 -0.48 3.28
N GLY A 196 -23.82 -1.29 3.57
CA GLY A 196 -23.68 -2.52 4.37
C GLY A 196 -24.90 -2.77 5.26
N ARG A 197 -24.77 -3.71 6.20
CA ARG A 197 -25.86 -4.14 7.08
C ARG A 197 -26.28 -3.04 8.07
N PRO A 198 -27.57 -2.72 8.19
CA PRO A 198 -28.10 -1.95 9.31
C PRO A 198 -27.97 -2.74 10.62
N PHE A 199 -27.54 -2.09 11.70
CA PHE A 199 -27.24 -2.75 12.97
C PHE A 199 -27.86 -2.01 14.16
N MET A 200 -28.05 -2.76 15.26
CA MET A 200 -28.55 -2.24 16.53
C MET A 200 -27.38 -1.98 17.47
N TYR A 201 -27.30 -0.78 18.04
CA TYR A 201 -26.32 -0.42 19.05
C TYR A 201 -26.98 0.48 20.11
N ASP A 202 -26.81 0.15 21.40
CA ASP A 202 -27.43 0.85 22.53
C ASP A 202 -28.94 1.15 22.35
N GLY A 203 -29.68 0.17 21.81
CA GLY A 203 -31.13 0.27 21.58
C GLY A 203 -31.54 1.13 20.39
N ASN A 204 -30.60 1.67 19.61
CA ASN A 204 -30.88 2.48 18.42
C ASN A 204 -30.47 1.73 17.14
N ILE A 205 -31.17 2.00 16.04
CA ILE A 205 -30.81 1.48 14.72
C ILE A 205 -29.84 2.43 14.03
N TYR A 206 -28.80 1.85 13.43
CA TYR A 206 -27.86 2.55 12.58
C TYR A 206 -27.88 1.95 11.18
N ARG A 207 -27.95 2.82 10.17
CA ARG A 207 -27.85 2.48 8.75
C ARG A 207 -26.50 2.95 8.21
N VAL A 208 -25.91 2.14 7.35
CA VAL A 208 -24.70 2.47 6.62
C VAL A 208 -25.08 2.93 5.22
N GLY A 209 -24.57 4.08 4.79
CA GLY A 209 -24.78 4.62 3.44
C GLY A 209 -23.46 4.97 2.76
N GLN A 210 -23.40 4.83 1.43
CA GLN A 210 -22.24 5.18 0.63
C GLN A 210 -22.21 6.67 0.30
N ASP A 211 -21.05 7.32 0.44
CA ASP A 211 -20.82 8.64 -0.13
C ASP A 211 -20.33 8.52 -1.58
N CYS A 212 -21.22 8.88 -2.51
CA CYS A 212 -21.01 8.86 -3.95
C CYS A 212 -21.04 10.29 -4.54
N GLY A 213 -20.87 11.33 -3.72
CA GLY A 213 -21.04 12.73 -4.15
C GLY A 213 -20.03 13.20 -5.20
N ASP A 214 -18.74 12.89 -5.02
CA ASP A 214 -17.68 13.29 -5.94
C ASP A 214 -17.28 12.15 -6.88
N THR A 215 -17.08 10.95 -6.32
CA THR A 215 -16.73 9.71 -7.02
C THR A 215 -17.44 8.55 -6.35
N TYR A 216 -17.71 7.48 -7.12
CA TYR A 216 -18.38 6.30 -6.59
C TYR A 216 -17.60 5.67 -5.42
N GLY A 217 -18.29 5.50 -4.29
CA GLY A 217 -17.80 4.74 -3.13
C GLY A 217 -16.62 5.37 -2.40
N ARG A 218 -16.59 6.70 -2.25
CA ARG A 218 -15.44 7.40 -1.63
C ARG A 218 -15.23 6.99 -0.18
N THR A 219 -16.31 7.01 0.60
CA THR A 219 -16.32 6.68 2.03
C THR A 219 -17.71 6.18 2.43
N VAL A 220 -17.82 5.61 3.63
CA VAL A 220 -19.10 5.25 4.25
C VAL A 220 -19.55 6.31 5.24
N ARG A 221 -20.86 6.49 5.36
CA ARG A 221 -21.51 7.38 6.32
C ARG A 221 -22.47 6.57 7.19
N ILE A 222 -22.57 6.95 8.46
CA ILE A 222 -23.46 6.29 9.42
C ILE A 222 -24.63 7.21 9.74
N PHE A 223 -25.83 6.64 9.71
CA PHE A 223 -27.07 7.34 10.01
C PHE A 223 -27.77 6.65 11.17
N LYS A 224 -28.02 7.39 12.25
CA LYS A 224 -28.91 6.95 13.32
C LYS A 224 -30.35 7.14 12.86
N ILE A 225 -31.14 6.07 12.82
CA ILE A 225 -32.56 6.14 12.50
C ILE A 225 -33.30 6.58 13.77
N GLU A 226 -33.93 7.76 13.73
CA GLU A 226 -34.71 8.31 14.84
C GLU A 226 -36.17 7.85 14.81
N ASN A 227 -36.73 7.70 13.61
CA ASN A 227 -38.12 7.27 13.44
C ASN A 227 -38.23 6.31 12.24
N LEU A 228 -38.84 5.14 12.47
CA LEU A 228 -39.06 4.11 11.46
C LEU A 228 -40.44 3.48 11.66
N THR A 229 -41.45 4.11 11.04
CA THR A 229 -42.82 3.61 11.02
C THR A 229 -43.28 3.41 9.59
N THR A 230 -44.51 2.95 9.36
CA THR A 230 -45.04 2.76 8.00
C THR A 230 -45.36 4.07 7.28
N HIS A 231 -45.32 5.19 8.00
CA HIS A 231 -45.73 6.52 7.51
C HIS A 231 -44.67 7.61 7.67
N GLU A 232 -43.70 7.39 8.56
CA GLU A 232 -42.65 8.34 8.90
C GLU A 232 -41.30 7.64 8.93
N PHE A 233 -40.33 8.26 8.27
CA PHE A 233 -38.93 7.86 8.30
C PHE A 233 -38.07 9.10 8.54
N LYS A 234 -37.18 9.01 9.53
CA LYS A 234 -36.21 10.06 9.82
C LYS A 234 -34.92 9.44 10.31
N GLU A 235 -33.80 9.89 9.73
CA GLU A 235 -32.46 9.54 10.19
C GLU A 235 -31.58 10.79 10.28
N VAL A 236 -30.54 10.71 11.10
CA VAL A 236 -29.56 11.77 11.34
C VAL A 236 -28.16 11.20 11.18
N GLU A 237 -27.32 11.87 10.40
CA GLU A 237 -25.91 11.48 10.24
C GLU A 237 -25.18 11.60 11.58
N VAL A 238 -24.39 10.58 11.90
CA VAL A 238 -23.53 10.52 13.08
C VAL A 238 -22.08 10.22 12.67
N PRO A 239 -21.08 10.59 13.48
CA PRO A 239 -19.69 10.26 13.17
C PRO A 239 -19.48 8.75 13.02
N PHE A 240 -18.77 8.32 11.97
CA PHE A 240 -18.47 6.91 11.72
C PHE A 240 -17.62 6.28 12.85
N GLY A 241 -16.79 7.07 13.51
CA GLY A 241 -15.98 6.63 14.65
C GLY A 241 -14.73 5.84 14.28
N ILE A 242 -14.58 5.38 13.03
CA ILE A 242 -13.33 4.81 12.53
C ILE A 242 -12.45 5.95 12.00
N GLN A 243 -11.26 6.09 12.59
CA GLN A 243 -10.31 7.12 12.18
C GLN A 243 -9.67 6.74 10.84
N GLU A 244 -9.79 7.61 9.85
CA GLU A 244 -9.12 7.46 8.57
C GLU A 244 -7.59 7.55 8.75
N SER A 245 -6.87 6.74 7.99
CA SER A 245 -5.41 6.77 8.04
C SER A 245 -4.87 8.04 7.40
N ILE A 246 -4.01 8.75 8.13
CA ILE A 246 -3.31 9.94 7.62
C ILE A 246 -2.23 9.56 6.59
N LYS A 247 -1.98 8.26 6.39
CA LYS A 247 -1.13 7.75 5.29
C LYS A 247 -1.73 8.04 3.90
N GLY A 248 -2.98 8.48 3.81
CA GLY A 248 -3.66 8.76 2.55
C GLY A 248 -3.67 7.53 1.67
N ILE A 249 -3.29 7.68 0.39
CA ILE A 249 -3.25 6.59 -0.60
C ILE A 249 -2.36 5.40 -0.18
N ASN A 250 -1.41 5.61 0.75
CA ASN A 250 -0.52 4.55 1.25
C ASN A 250 -1.20 3.61 2.27
N ALA A 251 -2.39 3.97 2.77
CA ALA A 251 -3.22 3.07 3.54
C ALA A 251 -3.94 2.07 2.61
N TRP A 252 -4.28 0.87 3.12
CA TRP A 252 -4.97 -0.17 2.34
C TRP A 252 -6.35 0.24 1.82
N ASN A 253 -7.03 1.16 2.50
CA ASN A 253 -8.30 1.76 2.13
C ASN A 253 -8.16 3.26 1.81
N GLY A 254 -6.98 3.69 1.36
CA GLY A 254 -6.61 5.10 1.23
C GLY A 254 -7.31 5.87 0.12
N ALA A 255 -7.89 5.19 -0.87
CA ALA A 255 -8.58 5.82 -1.99
C ALA A 255 -10.11 5.75 -1.86
N ARG A 256 -10.65 4.57 -1.53
CA ARG A 256 -12.09 4.29 -1.43
C ARG A 256 -12.36 3.23 -0.37
N SER A 257 -13.50 3.36 0.31
CA SER A 257 -14.10 2.34 1.17
C SER A 257 -15.60 2.58 1.14
N HIS A 258 -16.36 1.63 0.61
CA HIS A 258 -17.79 1.81 0.32
C HIS A 258 -18.67 0.79 1.01
N HIS A 259 -18.08 -0.23 1.61
CA HIS A 259 -18.80 -1.23 2.37
C HIS A 259 -18.31 -1.33 3.81
N PHE A 260 -19.25 -1.44 4.74
CA PHE A 260 -19.03 -1.69 6.17
C PHE A 260 -20.09 -2.66 6.71
N ASP A 261 -19.66 -3.85 7.13
CA ASP A 261 -20.49 -4.81 7.86
C ASP A 261 -19.94 -5.01 9.27
N VAL A 262 -20.85 -5.11 10.24
CA VAL A 262 -20.51 -5.19 11.65
C VAL A 262 -21.40 -6.22 12.35
N LYS A 263 -20.77 -7.01 13.23
CA LYS A 263 -21.43 -8.06 14.01
C LYS A 263 -20.94 -8.07 15.44
N ARG A 264 -21.87 -8.33 16.37
CA ARG A 264 -21.55 -8.64 17.75
C ARG A 264 -21.34 -10.14 17.89
N LEU A 265 -20.19 -10.54 18.42
CA LEU A 265 -19.83 -11.93 18.69
C LEU A 265 -20.54 -12.43 19.96
N GLY A 266 -20.59 -13.75 20.12
CA GLY A 266 -21.13 -14.38 21.34
C GLY A 266 -20.40 -13.98 22.63
N SER A 267 -19.13 -13.57 22.53
CA SER A 267 -18.34 -13.00 23.64
C SER A 267 -18.81 -11.62 24.09
N GLY A 268 -19.67 -10.95 23.31
CA GLY A 268 -20.07 -9.56 23.51
C GLY A 268 -19.18 -8.54 22.81
N GLU A 269 -18.02 -8.96 22.28
CA GLU A 269 -17.11 -8.15 21.46
C GLU A 269 -17.74 -7.83 20.10
N TRP A 270 -17.33 -6.72 19.48
CA TRP A 270 -17.74 -6.34 18.13
C TRP A 270 -16.62 -6.64 17.14
N ILE A 271 -16.97 -7.15 15.97
CA ILE A 271 -16.08 -7.29 14.83
C ILE A 271 -16.71 -6.56 13.63
N ALA A 272 -15.87 -5.90 12.84
CA ALA A 272 -16.31 -5.20 11.64
C ALA A 272 -15.38 -5.47 10.47
N PHE A 273 -15.95 -5.46 9.27
CA PHE A 273 -15.25 -5.61 8.01
C PHE A 273 -15.52 -4.40 7.15
N LEU A 274 -14.45 -3.89 6.55
CA LEU A 274 -14.47 -2.81 5.58
C LEU A 274 -13.82 -3.31 4.32
N ASP A 275 -14.38 -2.94 3.17
CA ASP A 275 -13.60 -2.99 1.94
C ASP A 275 -12.71 -1.76 1.79
N GLY A 276 -11.80 -1.83 0.84
CA GLY A 276 -10.87 -0.75 0.61
C GLY A 276 -10.07 -0.92 -0.67
N ASP A 277 -9.77 0.20 -1.31
CA ASP A 277 -8.84 0.27 -2.42
C ASP A 277 -7.81 1.38 -2.18
N ARG A 278 -6.61 1.18 -2.73
CA ARG A 278 -5.53 2.17 -2.77
C ARG A 278 -5.52 2.97 -4.06
N VAL A 279 -6.29 2.57 -5.07
CA VAL A 279 -6.23 3.15 -6.40
C VAL A 279 -7.61 3.64 -6.80
N HIS A 280 -7.68 4.85 -7.37
CA HIS A 280 -8.94 5.32 -7.94
C HIS A 280 -9.27 4.54 -9.22
N SER A 281 -10.55 4.29 -9.46
CA SER A 281 -10.98 3.63 -10.70
C SER A 281 -10.48 4.39 -11.93
N GLY A 282 -9.83 3.69 -12.86
CA GLY A 282 -9.26 4.26 -14.09
C GLY A 282 -7.90 4.96 -13.93
N ASP A 283 -7.32 5.00 -12.74
CA ASP A 283 -6.02 5.64 -12.48
C ASP A 283 -4.88 5.01 -13.30
N ALA A 284 -4.86 3.68 -13.41
CA ALA A 284 -3.88 2.97 -14.24
C ALA A 284 -3.92 3.44 -15.71
N THR A 285 -5.13 3.56 -16.29
CA THR A 285 -5.33 4.05 -17.66
C THR A 285 -4.90 5.51 -17.80
N HIS A 286 -5.28 6.35 -16.84
CA HIS A 286 -4.95 7.78 -16.85
C HIS A 286 -3.44 8.02 -16.72
N ARG A 287 -2.78 7.31 -15.79
CA ARG A 287 -1.32 7.35 -15.63
C ARG A 287 -0.59 6.86 -16.86
N PHE A 288 -1.04 5.74 -17.44
CA PHE A 288 -0.44 5.25 -18.67
C PHE A 288 -0.55 6.30 -19.79
N ALA A 289 -1.71 6.94 -19.94
CA ALA A 289 -1.91 8.02 -20.90
C ALA A 289 -1.01 9.24 -20.64
N LEU A 290 -0.95 9.74 -19.40
CA LEU A 290 -0.08 10.88 -19.01
C LEU A 290 1.41 10.54 -19.15
N GLY A 291 1.79 9.33 -18.78
CA GLY A 291 3.15 8.82 -18.87
C GLY A 291 3.60 8.75 -20.33
N PHE A 292 2.76 8.16 -21.19
CA PHE A 292 3.02 8.12 -22.63
C PHE A 292 3.07 9.52 -23.24
N ALA A 293 2.14 10.41 -22.89
CA ALA A 293 2.16 11.80 -23.34
C ALA A 293 3.45 12.53 -22.93
N SER A 294 3.96 12.26 -21.72
CA SER A 294 5.23 12.81 -21.22
C SER A 294 6.43 12.27 -22.01
N VAL A 295 6.47 10.97 -22.32
CA VAL A 295 7.51 10.35 -23.17
C VAL A 295 7.51 10.95 -24.58
N VAL A 296 6.33 11.14 -25.17
CA VAL A 296 6.18 11.85 -26.46
C VAL A 296 6.72 13.28 -26.34
N GLY A 297 6.40 13.99 -25.24
CA GLY A 297 6.94 15.31 -24.95
C GLY A 297 8.47 15.35 -24.87
N VAL A 298 9.11 14.37 -24.22
CA VAL A 298 10.58 14.23 -24.19
C VAL A 298 11.14 14.04 -25.61
N ALA A 299 10.53 13.17 -26.41
CA ALA A 299 10.97 12.93 -27.79
C ALA A 299 10.91 14.24 -28.62
N VAL A 300 9.82 15.02 -28.49
CA VAL A 300 9.70 16.33 -29.14
C VAL A 300 10.79 17.29 -28.67
N MET A 301 11.08 17.35 -27.37
CA MET A 301 12.14 18.22 -26.83
C MET A 301 13.54 17.81 -27.29
N LEU A 302 13.82 16.51 -27.37
CA LEU A 302 15.10 16.00 -27.91
C LEU A 302 15.27 16.31 -29.39
N ILE A 303 14.19 16.20 -30.18
CA ILE A 303 14.20 16.62 -31.59
C ILE A 303 14.43 18.13 -31.69
N PHE A 304 13.73 18.93 -30.88
CA PHE A 304 13.91 20.38 -30.84
C PHE A 304 15.35 20.78 -30.46
N LEU A 305 15.92 20.13 -29.45
CA LEU A 305 17.31 20.31 -29.03
C LEU A 305 18.28 19.92 -30.17
N GLY A 306 18.02 18.80 -30.85
CA GLY A 306 18.78 18.38 -32.01
C GLY A 306 18.73 19.39 -33.17
N VAL A 307 17.59 20.05 -33.38
CA VAL A 307 17.42 21.12 -34.38
C VAL A 307 18.19 22.38 -33.96
N LEU A 308 18.14 22.77 -32.68
CA LEU A 308 18.89 23.93 -32.16
C LEU A 308 20.41 23.73 -32.24
N LEU A 309 20.90 22.51 -31.99
CA LEU A 309 22.32 22.16 -32.05
C LEU A 309 22.79 21.78 -33.46
N GLY A 310 21.89 21.72 -34.45
CA GLY A 310 22.20 21.37 -35.82
C GLY A 310 22.49 19.88 -36.08
N ALA A 311 22.27 19.02 -35.07
CA ALA A 311 22.42 17.57 -35.16
C ALA A 311 21.24 16.89 -35.90
N VAL A 312 20.05 17.50 -35.85
CA VAL A 312 18.85 17.05 -36.57
C VAL A 312 18.51 18.08 -37.63
N LYS A 313 18.56 17.67 -38.90
CA LYS A 313 18.04 18.47 -40.00
C LYS A 313 16.62 18.02 -40.28
N CYS A 314 15.63 18.85 -39.97
CA CYS A 314 14.26 18.63 -40.46
C CYS A 314 14.27 18.79 -41.98
N VAL A 315 14.44 17.68 -42.69
CA VAL A 315 14.29 17.61 -44.14
C VAL A 315 13.17 16.62 -44.42
N VAL A 316 11.95 17.13 -44.58
CA VAL A 316 10.87 16.30 -45.14
C VAL A 316 11.16 16.13 -46.63
N PRO A 317 11.39 14.90 -47.14
CA PRO A 317 11.70 14.69 -48.54
C PRO A 317 10.52 15.11 -49.41
N LEU A 318 10.76 16.06 -50.31
CA LEU A 318 9.82 16.44 -51.35
C LEU A 318 9.84 15.35 -52.42
N THR A 319 8.94 14.37 -52.36
CA THR A 319 8.85 13.36 -53.42
C THR A 319 8.39 14.03 -54.71
N ARG A 320 9.30 14.16 -55.69
CA ARG A 320 8.94 14.35 -57.10
C ARG A 320 9.89 13.51 -57.95
N HIS A 321 9.39 12.39 -58.47
CA HIS A 321 10.03 11.64 -59.55
C HIS A 321 9.17 11.77 -60.79
N SER A 322 9.71 12.43 -61.82
CA SER A 322 9.38 12.13 -63.20
C SER A 322 10.59 12.48 -64.08
N HIS A 323 11.20 11.41 -64.60
CA HIS A 323 12.26 11.44 -65.60
C HIS A 323 11.76 12.09 -66.90
N MET A 324 12.54 12.97 -67.51
CA MET A 324 12.48 13.21 -68.95
C MET A 324 13.85 13.54 -69.53
N GLY A 325 14.28 12.72 -70.48
CA GLY A 325 15.42 12.97 -71.36
C GLY A 325 15.05 13.84 -72.57
N LYS A 326 16.07 14.56 -73.07
CA LYS A 326 16.27 15.20 -74.38
C LYS A 326 15.09 15.23 -75.38
N LYS A 327 14.59 16.43 -75.73
CA LYS A 327 14.90 17.24 -76.96
C LYS A 327 13.82 18.32 -77.22
N SER A 328 14.30 19.52 -77.60
CA SER A 328 13.75 20.59 -78.45
C SER A 328 12.25 20.97 -78.42
N ASP A 329 12.05 22.25 -78.10
CA ASP A 329 11.20 23.28 -78.75
C ASP A 329 9.73 23.06 -79.11
N SER A 330 9.00 24.15 -78.82
CA SER A 330 7.73 24.64 -79.35
C SER A 330 6.47 24.35 -78.53
N PHE A 331 5.70 25.43 -78.40
CA PHE A 331 4.63 25.71 -77.46
C PHE A 331 3.30 25.03 -77.83
N SER A 332 2.47 24.87 -76.79
CA SER A 332 0.99 24.89 -76.77
C SER A 332 0.23 23.66 -77.27
N THR A 333 -0.42 22.93 -76.35
CA THR A 333 -1.82 23.16 -75.95
C THR A 333 -2.23 22.23 -74.80
N CYS A 334 -3.00 22.82 -73.88
CA CYS A 334 -3.96 22.26 -72.90
C CYS A 334 -3.77 20.81 -72.39
N GLU A 335 -3.59 20.65 -71.08
CA GLU A 335 -4.59 19.92 -70.28
C GLU A 335 -4.43 20.14 -68.77
N GLU A 336 -5.59 20.26 -68.15
CA GLU A 336 -5.89 20.41 -66.74
C GLU A 336 -5.66 19.07 -66.03
N GLU A 337 -4.63 18.95 -65.17
CA GLU A 337 -4.55 17.83 -64.22
C GLU A 337 -4.56 18.34 -62.77
N SER A 338 -5.75 18.17 -62.18
CA SER A 338 -6.06 17.99 -60.76
C SER A 338 -4.96 18.32 -59.74
N LYS A 339 -4.92 19.58 -59.29
CA LYS A 339 -4.23 19.96 -58.04
C LYS A 339 -5.12 19.57 -56.87
N ASP A 340 -4.89 18.39 -56.29
CA ASP A 340 -5.49 18.00 -55.03
C ASP A 340 -5.12 19.04 -53.94
N PRO A 341 -6.08 19.79 -53.37
CA PRO A 341 -5.81 20.85 -52.39
C PRO A 341 -5.18 20.30 -51.09
N PHE A 342 -5.30 19.00 -50.83
CA PHE A 342 -4.64 18.34 -49.70
C PHE A 342 -3.12 18.27 -49.87
N SER A 343 -2.66 18.01 -51.10
CA SER A 343 -1.23 17.97 -51.46
C SER A 343 -0.56 19.34 -51.34
N MET A 344 -1.23 20.43 -51.75
CA MET A 344 -0.68 21.78 -51.63
C MET A 344 -0.59 22.27 -50.17
N LYS A 345 -1.60 21.99 -49.34
CA LYS A 345 -1.56 22.34 -47.90
C LYS A 345 -0.45 21.57 -47.18
N PHE A 346 -0.28 20.29 -47.50
CA PHE A 346 0.80 19.47 -46.99
C PHE A 346 2.17 19.99 -47.45
N TRP A 347 2.29 20.38 -48.73
CA TRP A 347 3.52 20.97 -49.28
C TRP A 347 3.89 22.30 -48.60
N PHE A 348 2.92 23.18 -48.40
CA PHE A 348 3.13 24.46 -47.71
C PHE A 348 3.49 24.25 -46.24
N PHE A 349 2.89 23.25 -45.58
CA PHE A 349 3.23 22.84 -44.22
C PHE A 349 4.65 22.28 -44.11
N CYS A 350 5.07 21.39 -45.02
CA CYS A 350 6.45 20.88 -45.07
C CYS A 350 7.47 21.98 -45.36
N TYR A 351 7.15 22.93 -46.26
CA TYR A 351 7.98 24.09 -46.55
C TYR A 351 8.11 25.03 -45.33
N GLN A 352 7.00 25.30 -44.62
CA GLN A 352 7.00 26.09 -43.38
C GLN A 352 7.86 25.43 -42.29
N LEU A 353 7.78 24.10 -42.14
CA LEU A 353 8.61 23.34 -41.18
C LEU A 353 10.11 23.41 -41.52
N ASN A 354 10.47 23.22 -42.79
CA ASN A 354 11.86 23.33 -43.25
C ASN A 354 12.42 24.76 -43.05
N ARG A 355 11.58 25.79 -43.20
CA ARG A 355 11.94 27.20 -42.98
C ARG A 355 12.08 27.55 -41.49
N LEU A 356 11.27 26.95 -40.62
CA LEU A 356 11.31 27.16 -39.17
C LEU A 356 12.65 26.73 -38.56
N GLY A 357 13.17 25.57 -38.96
CA GLY A 357 14.45 25.04 -38.45
C GLY A 357 15.64 25.95 -38.76
N SER A 358 15.68 26.50 -39.98
CA SER A 358 16.73 27.44 -40.40
C SER A 358 16.64 28.80 -39.69
N PHE A 359 15.43 29.25 -39.34
CA PHE A 359 15.21 30.51 -38.63
C PHE A 359 15.55 30.43 -37.14
N LEU A 360 15.24 29.30 -36.49
CA LEU A 360 15.56 29.06 -35.07
C LEU A 360 17.07 28.93 -34.84
N HIS A 361 17.76 28.22 -35.73
CA HIS A 361 19.23 28.06 -35.69
C HIS A 361 19.98 29.40 -35.87
N ALA A 362 19.40 30.37 -36.59
CA ALA A 362 20.00 31.68 -36.80
C ALA A 362 19.89 32.63 -35.60
N LYS A 363 18.88 32.45 -34.72
CA LYS A 363 18.62 33.35 -33.58
C LYS A 363 19.18 32.87 -32.25
N ILE A 364 19.43 31.57 -32.07
CA ILE A 364 19.85 30.99 -30.80
C ILE A 364 21.22 30.34 -30.98
N LYS A 365 22.29 31.09 -30.65
CA LYS A 365 23.66 30.57 -30.68
C LYS A 365 23.99 29.90 -29.33
N PRO A 366 24.48 28.64 -29.30
CA PRO A 366 24.85 27.97 -28.05
C PRO A 366 25.92 28.70 -27.23
N SER A 367 26.69 29.59 -27.87
CA SER A 367 27.77 30.36 -27.25
C SER A 367 27.31 31.69 -26.61
N THR A 368 26.04 32.06 -26.72
CA THR A 368 25.51 33.30 -26.10
C THR A 368 24.74 32.98 -24.82
N CYS A 369 24.80 33.86 -23.83
CA CYS A 369 24.04 33.73 -22.57
C CYS A 369 22.55 33.37 -22.78
N PRO A 370 21.78 34.03 -23.68
CA PRO A 370 20.39 33.62 -23.94
C PRO A 370 20.27 32.26 -24.63
N GLY A 371 21.24 31.85 -25.45
CA GLY A 371 21.26 30.52 -26.06
C GLY A 371 21.54 29.42 -25.05
N VAL A 372 22.50 29.64 -24.14
CA VAL A 372 22.75 28.75 -23.00
C VAL A 372 21.52 28.63 -22.11
N LEU A 373 20.81 29.74 -21.85
CA LEU A 373 19.58 29.73 -21.06
C LEU A 373 18.47 28.90 -21.72
N VAL A 374 18.27 29.03 -23.04
CA VAL A 374 17.27 28.24 -23.77
C VAL A 374 17.63 26.75 -23.78
N LEU A 375 18.91 26.42 -23.97
CA LEU A 375 19.38 25.03 -23.92
C LEU A 375 19.23 24.44 -22.51
N ALA A 376 19.55 25.21 -21.47
CA ALA A 376 19.36 24.79 -20.08
C ALA A 376 17.87 24.58 -19.75
N LEU A 377 16.99 25.50 -20.15
CA LEU A 377 15.55 25.39 -19.94
C LEU A 377 14.95 24.20 -20.69
N THR A 378 15.32 23.98 -21.96
CA THR A 378 14.84 22.83 -22.74
C THR A 378 15.34 21.50 -22.18
N PHE A 379 16.59 21.45 -21.69
CA PHE A 379 17.10 20.28 -20.97
C PHE A 379 16.35 20.05 -19.65
N LEU A 380 16.13 21.09 -18.85
CA LEU A 380 15.39 20.99 -17.59
C LEU A 380 13.94 20.56 -17.81
N THR A 381 13.26 21.07 -18.84
CA THR A 381 11.90 20.64 -19.18
C THR A 381 11.87 19.21 -19.70
N ALA A 382 12.83 18.80 -20.54
CA ALA A 382 12.96 17.41 -21.00
C ALA A 382 13.23 16.47 -19.82
N ALA A 383 14.12 16.85 -18.89
CA ALA A 383 14.40 16.09 -17.68
C ALA A 383 13.15 16.01 -16.78
N ALA A 384 12.41 17.11 -16.60
CA ALA A 384 11.16 17.12 -15.85
C ALA A 384 10.08 16.23 -16.49
N LEU A 385 9.92 16.28 -17.81
CA LEU A 385 8.99 15.41 -18.55
C LEU A 385 9.43 13.95 -18.53
N ALA A 386 10.74 13.67 -18.57
CA ALA A 386 11.25 12.31 -18.42
C ALA A 386 10.97 11.77 -17.01
N CYS A 387 11.20 12.59 -15.98
CA CYS A 387 10.81 12.27 -14.61
C CYS A 387 9.30 12.01 -14.52
N LEU A 388 8.46 12.89 -15.03
CA LEU A 388 7.00 12.73 -15.07
C LEU A 388 6.59 11.44 -15.79
N GLY A 389 7.16 11.18 -16.96
CA GLY A 389 6.89 9.98 -17.76
C GLY A 389 7.27 8.70 -17.02
N VAL A 390 8.48 8.66 -16.45
CA VAL A 390 8.93 7.53 -15.62
C VAL A 390 8.04 7.37 -14.40
N THR A 391 7.68 8.45 -13.70
CA THR A 391 6.81 8.39 -12.52
C THR A 391 5.38 7.98 -12.84
N HIS A 392 4.85 8.25 -14.03
CA HIS A 392 3.50 7.84 -14.39
C HIS A 392 3.45 6.44 -15.03
N ILE A 393 4.50 6.01 -15.75
CA ILE A 393 4.57 4.68 -16.36
C ILE A 393 5.01 3.62 -15.33
N TYR A 394 6.03 3.93 -14.54
CA TYR A 394 6.67 3.01 -13.61
C TYR A 394 6.45 3.39 -12.13
N GLY A 395 6.09 4.65 -11.85
CA GLY A 395 5.67 5.03 -10.51
C GLY A 395 4.25 4.55 -10.27
N GLY A 396 4.15 3.48 -9.49
CA GLY A 396 2.90 3.05 -8.86
C GLY A 396 2.30 4.16 -8.00
N SER A 397 1.20 3.85 -7.31
CA SER A 397 0.22 4.74 -6.68
C SER A 397 0.72 5.75 -5.63
N GLY A 398 2.02 6.02 -5.50
CA GLY A 398 2.63 6.73 -4.36
C GLY A 398 2.62 5.90 -3.08
N ALA A 399 1.71 4.93 -3.00
CA ALA A 399 1.63 3.84 -2.05
C ALA A 399 2.57 2.72 -2.45
N GLN A 400 3.70 2.59 -1.77
CA GLN A 400 4.47 1.37 -1.83
C GLN A 400 3.63 0.25 -1.19
N GLU A 401 3.27 -0.77 -1.96
CA GLU A 401 2.52 -1.90 -1.41
C GLU A 401 3.40 -2.68 -0.43
N PRO A 402 2.91 -3.00 0.78
CA PRO A 402 3.61 -3.88 1.69
C PRO A 402 3.71 -5.28 1.06
N TYR A 403 4.87 -5.95 1.22
CA TYR A 403 5.02 -7.31 0.72
C TYR A 403 4.25 -8.31 1.61
N PRO A 404 3.28 -9.06 1.07
CA PRO A 404 2.63 -10.13 1.82
C PRO A 404 3.57 -11.32 1.98
N MET A 405 3.33 -12.12 3.02
CA MET A 405 3.96 -13.44 3.18
C MET A 405 2.84 -14.43 3.47
N ASN A 406 2.68 -15.42 2.59
CA ASN A 406 1.53 -16.33 2.58
C ASN A 406 0.20 -15.55 2.62
N ASP A 407 0.06 -14.53 1.76
CA ASP A 407 -1.08 -13.61 1.69
C ASP A 407 -1.39 -12.77 2.95
N HIS A 408 -0.54 -12.84 3.97
CA HIS A 408 -0.70 -12.04 5.18
C HIS A 408 0.16 -10.78 5.14
N TYR A 409 -0.47 -9.65 5.45
CA TYR A 409 0.22 -8.40 5.77
C TYR A 409 0.49 -8.33 7.27
N SER A 410 1.53 -7.57 7.64
CA SER A 410 1.89 -7.35 9.03
C SER A 410 2.50 -5.97 9.18
N GLN A 411 2.67 -5.55 10.43
CA GLN A 411 3.38 -4.33 10.76
C GLN A 411 4.58 -4.56 11.67
N PHE A 412 5.44 -3.55 11.75
CA PHE A 412 6.59 -3.49 12.66
C PHE A 412 6.68 -2.13 13.35
N THR A 413 7.41 -2.08 14.46
CA THR A 413 7.75 -0.83 15.15
C THR A 413 9.08 -0.33 14.63
N LEU A 414 9.14 0.94 14.24
CA LEU A 414 10.42 1.58 13.95
C LEU A 414 10.96 2.17 15.25
N LEU A 415 12.22 1.90 15.56
CA LEU A 415 12.91 2.44 16.72
C LEU A 415 14.15 3.21 16.26
N THR A 416 14.25 4.46 16.68
CA THR A 416 15.41 5.31 16.39
C THR A 416 15.91 5.96 17.66
N MET A 417 17.22 6.08 17.82
CA MET A 417 17.86 6.69 18.98
C MET A 417 18.55 7.97 18.55
N THR A 418 18.25 9.08 19.24
CA THR A 418 18.65 10.43 18.82
C THR A 418 18.82 11.36 20.04
N TYR A 419 19.20 12.61 19.78
CA TYR A 419 19.42 13.66 20.77
C TYR A 419 19.20 15.05 20.15
N ASP A 420 19.19 16.08 21.00
CA ASP A 420 18.82 17.46 20.66
C ASP A 420 19.47 18.05 19.39
N ALA A 421 20.75 17.79 19.15
CA ALA A 421 21.45 18.34 17.99
C ALA A 421 20.96 17.82 16.63
N ARG A 422 20.19 16.73 16.59
CA ARG A 422 19.71 16.09 15.35
C ARG A 422 18.23 16.36 15.06
N MET A 423 17.62 17.35 15.72
CA MET A 423 16.18 17.65 15.61
C MET A 423 15.68 17.84 14.17
N TRP A 424 16.43 18.54 13.32
CA TRP A 424 16.03 18.77 11.93
C TRP A 424 16.00 17.47 11.10
N ASN A 425 17.04 16.63 11.25
CA ASN A 425 17.08 15.30 10.62
C ASN A 425 15.92 14.44 11.12
N LEU A 426 15.67 14.43 12.44
CA LEU A 426 14.61 13.64 13.06
C LEU A 426 13.22 14.02 12.52
N LYS A 427 12.95 15.30 12.27
CA LYS A 427 11.67 15.76 11.67
C LYS A 427 11.48 15.19 10.26
N MET A 428 12.53 15.23 9.43
CA MET A 428 12.47 14.65 8.07
C MET A 428 12.33 13.13 8.12
N TYR A 429 13.09 12.48 9.00
CA TYR A 429 13.08 11.05 9.24
C TYR A 429 11.68 10.55 9.61
N ILE A 430 11.05 11.15 10.62
CA ILE A 430 9.71 10.77 11.08
C ILE A 430 8.67 11.03 9.97
N LYS A 431 8.77 12.16 9.27
CA LYS A 431 7.86 12.47 8.17
C LYS A 431 7.90 11.41 7.07
N HIS A 432 9.09 10.96 6.70
CA HIS A 432 9.28 9.93 5.69
C HIS A 432 8.78 8.56 6.16
N TYR A 433 9.35 8.02 7.24
CA TYR A 433 9.10 6.63 7.63
C TYR A 433 7.71 6.39 8.20
N SER A 434 7.06 7.40 8.79
CA SER A 434 5.68 7.26 9.27
C SER A 434 4.69 6.93 8.15
N ARG A 435 5.06 7.19 6.89
CA ARG A 435 4.22 6.97 5.71
C ARG A 435 4.51 5.65 5.00
N CYS A 436 5.51 4.88 5.44
CA CYS A 436 5.74 3.53 4.93
C CYS A 436 4.61 2.58 5.39
N ALA A 437 4.21 1.64 4.54
CA ALA A 437 2.97 0.88 4.69
C ALA A 437 2.93 0.07 5.99
N SER A 438 3.98 -0.70 6.26
CA SER A 438 4.05 -1.64 7.39
C SER A 438 4.54 -1.01 8.70
N VAL A 439 4.86 0.29 8.73
CA VAL A 439 5.21 0.97 10.00
C VAL A 439 3.95 1.18 10.84
N ARG A 440 3.92 0.61 12.06
CA ARG A 440 2.80 0.77 13.01
C ARG A 440 2.96 1.99 13.90
N GLU A 441 4.16 2.19 14.42
CA GLU A 441 4.52 3.27 15.34
C GLU A 441 6.01 3.58 15.19
N ILE A 442 6.39 4.78 15.64
CA ILE A 442 7.79 5.20 15.74
C ILE A 442 8.12 5.48 17.20
N VAL A 443 9.14 4.79 17.72
CA VAL A 443 9.68 5.01 19.06
C VAL A 443 11.00 5.77 18.95
N VAL A 444 11.00 6.98 19.48
CA VAL A 444 12.19 7.84 19.55
C VAL A 444 12.82 7.67 20.92
N VAL A 445 13.96 6.99 20.97
CA VAL A 445 14.79 6.88 22.18
C VAL A 445 15.61 8.15 22.31
N TRP A 446 15.22 8.99 23.27
CA TRP A 446 15.82 10.31 23.48
C TRP A 446 16.95 10.24 24.49
N ASN A 447 18.18 10.26 24.00
CA ASN A 447 19.37 9.95 24.79
C ASN A 447 19.98 11.14 25.53
N LYS A 448 19.81 12.36 25.02
CA LYS A 448 20.44 13.56 25.59
C LYS A 448 19.73 14.84 25.16
N GLY A 449 19.70 15.81 26.06
CA GLY A 449 19.18 17.15 25.80
C GLY A 449 17.69 17.26 26.10
N LYS A 450 17.10 18.42 25.78
CA LYS A 450 15.67 18.68 26.04
C LYS A 450 14.81 17.86 25.06
N PRO A 451 13.92 16.97 25.53
CA PRO A 451 13.09 16.17 24.64
C PRO A 451 12.10 17.05 23.85
N PRO A 452 11.79 16.66 22.59
CA PRO A 452 10.76 17.32 21.81
C PRO A 452 9.37 17.04 22.38
N LEU A 453 8.38 17.79 21.91
CA LEU A 453 6.98 17.45 22.11
C LEU A 453 6.51 16.56 20.96
N VAL A 454 5.58 15.65 21.22
CA VAL A 454 5.03 14.76 20.18
C VAL A 454 4.40 15.56 19.03
N GLY A 455 3.81 16.72 19.32
CA GLY A 455 3.25 17.64 18.33
C GLY A 455 4.27 18.34 17.42
N ASP A 456 5.58 18.20 17.67
CA ASP A 456 6.63 18.80 16.83
C ASP A 456 6.83 18.02 15.51
N PHE A 457 6.21 16.85 15.36
CA PHE A 457 6.42 15.92 14.25
C PHE A 457 5.20 15.80 13.32
N ASP A 458 5.46 15.88 12.02
CA ASP A 458 4.50 15.54 10.96
C ASP A 458 4.52 14.03 10.71
N SER A 459 3.71 13.29 11.48
CA SER A 459 3.67 11.83 11.44
C SER A 459 2.30 11.28 11.05
N ALA A 460 2.29 10.26 10.20
CA ALA A 460 1.09 9.49 9.84
C ALA A 460 0.83 8.28 10.77
N VAL A 461 1.71 8.04 11.75
CA VAL A 461 1.57 6.99 12.79
C VAL A 461 1.87 7.56 14.17
N PRO A 462 1.46 6.90 15.26
CA PRO A 462 1.84 7.31 16.61
C PRO A 462 3.37 7.43 16.76
N VAL A 463 3.81 8.55 17.33
CA VAL A 463 5.21 8.78 17.71
C VAL A 463 5.28 8.81 19.22
N ARG A 464 6.15 7.98 19.81
CA ARG A 464 6.38 7.94 21.24
C ARG A 464 7.83 8.29 21.55
N ILE A 465 8.01 9.23 22.47
CA ILE A 465 9.33 9.64 22.92
C ILE A 465 9.64 8.89 24.22
N ARG A 466 10.68 8.06 24.21
CA ARG A 466 11.20 7.37 25.39
C ARG A 466 12.46 8.09 25.86
N VAL A 467 12.34 8.87 26.91
CA VAL A 467 13.46 9.62 27.49
C VAL A 467 14.29 8.71 28.37
N GLU A 468 15.61 8.73 28.17
CA GLU A 468 16.54 7.94 28.97
C GLU A 468 17.38 8.85 29.87
N GLU A 469 17.63 8.40 31.10
CA GLU A 469 18.33 9.19 32.12
C GLU A 469 19.82 9.39 31.80
N LYS A 470 20.43 8.37 31.17
CA LYS A 470 21.84 8.34 30.82
C LYS A 470 21.98 8.29 29.31
N ASN A 471 22.87 9.13 28.78
CA ASN A 471 23.32 9.01 27.39
C ASN A 471 24.17 7.73 27.23
N SER A 472 23.57 6.67 26.71
CA SER A 472 24.21 5.36 26.50
C SER A 472 23.74 4.77 25.17
N LEU A 473 24.65 4.11 24.45
CA LEU A 473 24.30 3.36 23.24
C LEU A 473 23.50 2.09 23.56
N ASN A 474 23.54 1.59 24.79
CA ASN A 474 22.75 0.42 25.21
C ASN A 474 21.23 0.68 25.17
N ASN A 475 20.81 1.95 25.25
CA ASN A 475 19.40 2.32 25.38
C ASN A 475 18.52 1.89 24.20
N ARG A 476 19.07 1.78 22.99
CA ARG A 476 18.29 1.37 21.79
C ARG A 476 17.77 -0.06 21.84
N PHE A 477 18.38 -0.93 22.66
CA PHE A 477 17.94 -2.31 22.85
C PHE A 477 17.16 -2.53 24.15
N LYS A 478 16.87 -1.47 24.90
CA LYS A 478 16.12 -1.56 26.16
C LYS A 478 14.71 -2.06 25.91
N ALA A 479 14.35 -3.15 26.59
CA ALA A 479 13.05 -3.77 26.51
C ALA A 479 11.94 -2.77 26.82
N ASP A 480 10.91 -2.75 25.97
CA ASP A 480 9.82 -1.80 26.05
C ASP A 480 8.48 -2.54 26.02
N PRO A 481 7.77 -2.65 27.16
CA PRO A 481 6.52 -3.40 27.23
C PRO A 481 5.38 -2.74 26.44
N LEU A 482 5.55 -1.49 26.00
CA LEU A 482 4.58 -0.77 25.17
C LEU A 482 4.69 -1.16 23.70
N ILE A 483 5.83 -1.67 23.24
CA ILE A 483 5.97 -2.17 21.87
C ILE A 483 5.17 -3.46 21.73
N LYS A 484 4.21 -3.47 20.79
CA LYS A 484 3.29 -4.60 20.55
C LYS A 484 3.60 -5.39 19.29
N THR A 485 4.61 -4.98 18.53
CA THR A 485 5.06 -5.68 17.34
C THR A 485 6.20 -6.63 17.70
N ARG A 486 6.24 -7.79 17.04
CA ARG A 486 7.37 -8.72 17.19
C ARG A 486 8.63 -8.21 16.47
N ALA A 487 8.44 -7.59 15.31
CA ALA A 487 9.51 -7.01 14.51
C ALA A 487 9.79 -5.57 14.93
N ILE A 488 11.07 -5.24 15.16
CA ILE A 488 11.54 -3.87 15.34
C ILE A 488 12.56 -3.56 14.26
N LEU A 489 12.35 -2.48 13.52
CA LEU A 489 13.41 -1.89 12.69
C LEU A 489 14.19 -0.91 13.56
N GLU A 490 15.41 -1.29 13.96
CA GLU A 490 16.38 -0.35 14.50
C GLU A 490 17.01 0.39 13.33
N LEU A 491 16.87 1.71 13.33
CA LEU A 491 17.40 2.54 12.26
C LEU A 491 17.91 3.88 12.81
N ASP A 492 19.19 4.15 12.54
CA ASP A 492 19.88 5.38 12.91
C ASP A 492 19.18 6.61 12.29
N ASP A 493 19.11 7.70 13.06
CA ASP A 493 18.39 8.93 12.71
C ASP A 493 19.05 9.76 11.60
N ASP A 494 20.20 9.30 11.10
CA ASP A 494 20.89 9.84 9.94
C ASP A 494 20.81 8.93 8.70
N ILE A 495 20.09 7.81 8.74
CA ILE A 495 19.93 6.92 7.58
C ILE A 495 18.55 7.10 6.94
N MET A 496 18.55 7.48 5.67
CA MET A 496 17.35 7.60 4.83
C MET A 496 17.36 6.53 3.74
N MET A 497 16.34 5.67 3.71
CA MET A 497 16.12 4.61 2.71
C MET A 497 14.71 4.72 2.14
N THR A 498 14.48 4.19 0.94
CA THR A 498 13.11 4.17 0.39
C THR A 498 12.20 3.27 1.22
N CYS A 499 10.88 3.52 1.21
CA CYS A 499 9.94 2.59 1.85
C CYS A 499 10.02 1.19 1.22
N ASP A 500 10.33 1.07 -0.08
CA ASP A 500 10.52 -0.24 -0.72
C ASP A 500 11.69 -1.02 -0.12
N ASP A 501 12.84 -0.37 0.06
CA ASP A 501 14.00 -1.00 0.69
C ASP A 501 13.68 -1.47 2.13
N VAL A 502 12.90 -0.67 2.87
CA VAL A 502 12.40 -1.02 4.20
C VAL A 502 11.47 -2.24 4.14
N GLU A 503 10.48 -2.25 3.24
CA GLU A 503 9.53 -3.36 3.07
C GLU A 503 10.23 -4.65 2.59
N ARG A 504 11.26 -4.55 1.75
CA ARG A 504 12.10 -5.70 1.34
C ARG A 504 12.79 -6.32 2.55
N GLY A 505 13.48 -5.50 3.35
CA GLY A 505 14.14 -5.99 4.57
C GLY A 505 13.14 -6.61 5.55
N PHE A 506 11.95 -6.02 5.66
CA PHE A 506 10.88 -6.57 6.49
C PHE A 506 10.41 -7.94 5.99
N LEU A 507 10.19 -8.11 4.68
CA LEU A 507 9.83 -9.39 4.08
C LEU A 507 10.89 -10.46 4.38
N VAL A 508 12.16 -10.11 4.20
CA VAL A 508 13.29 -11.01 4.48
C VAL A 508 13.31 -11.40 5.96
N TRP A 509 13.13 -10.45 6.86
CA TRP A 509 13.05 -10.72 8.29
C TRP A 509 11.86 -11.62 8.62
N ARG A 510 10.71 -11.44 7.97
CA ARG A 510 9.55 -12.33 8.17
C ARG A 510 9.83 -13.78 7.72
N GLN A 511 10.75 -14.00 6.79
CA GLN A 511 11.19 -15.34 6.40
C GLN A 511 12.17 -15.96 7.41
N HIS A 512 12.90 -15.12 8.15
CA HIS A 512 13.98 -15.51 9.06
C HIS A 512 13.99 -14.67 10.36
N PRO A 513 12.92 -14.72 11.19
CA PRO A 513 12.81 -13.87 12.38
C PRO A 513 13.89 -14.16 13.43
N GLU A 514 14.51 -15.34 13.37
CA GLU A 514 15.61 -15.73 14.24
C GLU A 514 16.96 -15.06 13.91
N ARG A 515 17.03 -14.29 12.81
CA ARG A 515 18.26 -13.64 12.34
C ARG A 515 18.18 -12.13 12.47
N ILE A 516 19.35 -11.50 12.55
CA ILE A 516 19.48 -10.05 12.32
C ILE A 516 19.46 -9.83 10.81
N VAL A 517 18.44 -9.13 10.32
CA VAL A 517 18.31 -8.84 8.88
C VAL A 517 18.57 -7.36 8.67
N GLY A 518 19.58 -6.99 7.88
CA GLY A 518 19.89 -5.57 7.73
C GLY A 518 20.74 -5.24 6.51
N TYR A 519 21.12 -3.96 6.44
CA TYR A 519 21.59 -3.33 5.20
C TYR A 519 23.09 -3.05 5.17
N TYR A 520 23.79 -3.24 6.30
CA TYR A 520 25.21 -2.92 6.43
C TYR A 520 26.03 -4.14 6.89
N PRO A 521 26.49 -4.98 5.94
CA PRO A 521 27.25 -6.19 6.25
C PRO A 521 28.69 -5.87 6.60
N ARG A 522 29.24 -6.63 7.55
CA ARG A 522 30.64 -6.59 7.96
C ARG A 522 31.21 -7.99 7.99
N LEU A 523 32.53 -8.06 7.83
CA LEU A 523 33.26 -9.31 7.98
C LEU A 523 34.23 -9.18 9.14
N VAL A 524 34.11 -10.11 10.08
CA VAL A 524 35.04 -10.34 11.18
C VAL A 524 35.87 -11.57 10.84
N ASN A 525 37.17 -11.38 10.65
CA ASN A 525 38.13 -12.42 10.31
C ASN A 525 39.56 -12.02 10.74
N GLY A 526 40.49 -12.97 10.64
CA GLY A 526 41.91 -12.78 10.99
C GLY A 526 42.27 -13.25 12.39
N ASP A 527 43.58 -13.33 12.65
CA ASP A 527 44.15 -13.57 13.98
C ASP A 527 45.34 -12.61 14.17
N PRO A 528 45.20 -11.54 14.99
CA PRO A 528 44.04 -11.20 15.82
C PRO A 528 42.79 -10.79 15.00
N LEU A 529 41.60 -10.95 15.59
CA LEU A 529 40.33 -10.56 14.96
C LEU A 529 40.27 -9.07 14.62
N GLU A 530 39.92 -8.75 13.38
CA GLU A 530 39.77 -7.38 12.91
C GLU A 530 38.36 -7.06 12.40
N TYR A 531 37.91 -5.83 12.64
CA TYR A 531 36.66 -5.29 12.12
C TYR A 531 36.86 -4.80 10.69
N ARG A 532 36.15 -5.38 9.70
CA ARG A 532 36.29 -5.01 8.29
C ARG A 532 34.97 -4.55 7.65
N ALA A 533 35.08 -3.49 6.84
CA ALA A 533 33.96 -2.88 6.11
C ALA A 533 33.42 -3.78 4.98
N GLU A 534 32.27 -3.40 4.44
CA GLU A 534 31.59 -4.11 3.35
C GLU A 534 32.47 -4.35 2.12
N ARG A 535 33.31 -3.39 1.70
CA ARG A 535 34.23 -3.58 0.56
C ARG A 535 35.14 -4.81 0.75
N HIS A 536 35.61 -5.03 1.98
CA HIS A 536 36.42 -6.19 2.32
C HIS A 536 35.57 -7.46 2.37
N ALA A 537 34.37 -7.40 2.95
CA ALA A 537 33.40 -8.50 2.99
C ALA A 537 33.09 -9.01 1.57
N ARG A 538 32.79 -8.09 0.63
CA ARG A 538 32.54 -8.41 -0.78
C ARG A 538 33.74 -9.04 -1.45
N LYS A 539 34.95 -8.49 -1.26
CA LYS A 539 36.20 -9.07 -1.80
C LYS A 539 36.42 -10.52 -1.34
N HIS A 540 36.01 -10.85 -0.12
CA HIS A 540 36.16 -12.19 0.46
C HIS A 540 34.89 -13.04 0.35
N ASN A 541 33.91 -12.60 -0.45
CA ASN A 541 32.62 -13.23 -0.65
C ASN A 541 31.98 -13.75 0.65
N GLY A 542 31.83 -12.86 1.63
CA GLY A 542 30.93 -13.14 2.75
C GLY A 542 31.02 -12.18 3.91
N TYR A 543 30.07 -12.35 4.82
CA TYR A 543 29.82 -11.52 5.98
C TYR A 543 29.35 -12.41 7.13
N ASN A 544 29.58 -11.98 8.37
CA ASN A 544 29.14 -12.70 9.58
C ASN A 544 28.61 -11.74 10.66
N MET A 545 28.39 -10.49 10.27
CA MET A 545 27.88 -9.45 11.16
C MET A 545 27.08 -8.42 10.33
N ILE A 546 26.00 -7.93 10.91
CA ILE A 546 25.16 -6.86 10.34
C ILE A 546 25.10 -5.73 11.37
N LEU A 547 25.33 -4.48 10.94
CA LEU A 547 25.19 -3.34 11.84
C LEU A 547 23.72 -3.08 12.13
N THR A 548 23.38 -2.87 13.39
CA THR A 548 21.98 -2.71 13.82
C THR A 548 21.40 -1.35 13.48
N GLY A 549 22.26 -0.36 13.20
CA GLY A 549 21.87 1.00 12.77
C GLY A 549 21.01 1.06 11.50
N ALA A 550 20.82 -0.08 10.82
CA ALA A 550 19.74 -0.32 9.88
C ALA A 550 19.49 -1.83 9.83
N ALA A 551 18.70 -2.35 10.76
CA ALA A 551 18.36 -3.78 10.82
C ALA A 551 17.02 -4.07 11.49
N PHE A 552 16.32 -5.08 10.96
CA PHE A 552 15.20 -5.73 11.60
C PHE A 552 15.66 -6.73 12.66
N LEU A 553 15.03 -6.66 13.83
CA LEU A 553 15.31 -7.44 15.01
C LEU A 553 14.01 -8.01 15.56
N ASP A 554 14.08 -9.20 16.17
CA ASP A 554 12.99 -9.76 16.94
C ASP A 554 13.00 -9.15 18.36
N ALA A 555 11.93 -8.45 18.72
CA ALA A 555 11.80 -7.75 19.99
C ALA A 555 11.96 -8.70 21.19
N GLU A 556 11.43 -9.91 21.09
CA GLU A 556 11.50 -10.88 22.18
C GLU A 556 12.87 -11.51 22.30
N MET A 557 13.54 -11.80 21.18
CA MET A 557 14.86 -12.41 21.18
C MET A 557 15.96 -11.38 21.43
N ALA A 558 16.06 -10.34 20.59
CA ALA A 558 17.16 -9.38 20.64
C ALA A 558 17.18 -8.61 21.96
N PHE A 559 16.06 -8.07 22.42
CA PHE A 559 16.06 -7.14 23.55
C PHE A 559 16.18 -7.89 24.88
N LYS A 560 15.47 -9.02 25.04
CA LYS A 560 15.64 -9.87 26.23
C LYS A 560 17.07 -10.38 26.34
N ARG A 561 17.69 -10.78 25.22
CA ARG A 561 19.08 -11.24 25.21
C ARG A 561 20.06 -10.12 25.52
N TYR A 562 19.90 -8.97 24.88
CA TYR A 562 20.79 -7.82 25.10
C TYR A 562 20.78 -7.36 26.55
N TRP A 563 19.64 -7.46 27.26
CA TRP A 563 19.49 -7.08 28.67
C TRP A 563 19.59 -8.23 29.67
N SER A 564 19.94 -9.43 29.21
CA SER A 564 20.21 -10.58 30.07
C SER A 564 21.41 -10.36 31.00
N MET A 565 21.52 -11.18 32.05
CA MET A 565 22.69 -11.17 32.94
C MET A 565 23.97 -11.58 32.20
N GLU A 566 23.90 -12.50 31.23
CA GLU A 566 25.11 -12.90 30.50
C GLU A 566 25.68 -11.77 29.64
N ALA A 567 24.84 -10.84 29.17
CA ALA A 567 25.27 -9.71 28.35
C ALA A 567 25.82 -8.52 29.17
N LEU A 568 25.74 -8.56 30.52
CA LEU A 568 26.14 -7.45 31.39
C LEU A 568 27.59 -6.99 31.18
N PRO A 569 28.61 -7.89 31.15
CA PRO A 569 30.00 -7.47 30.90
C PRO A 569 30.17 -6.82 29.52
N GLY A 570 29.37 -7.25 28.54
CA GLY A 570 29.30 -6.65 27.22
C GLY A 570 28.79 -5.21 27.27
N ARG A 571 27.66 -4.99 27.95
CA ARG A 571 27.04 -3.66 28.08
C ARG A 571 27.92 -2.65 28.80
N GLU A 572 28.65 -3.09 29.82
CA GLU A 572 29.63 -2.25 30.54
C GLU A 572 30.76 -1.79 29.61
N MET A 573 31.27 -2.68 28.75
CA MET A 573 32.25 -2.31 27.73
C MET A 573 31.68 -1.34 26.68
N VAL A 574 30.41 -1.53 26.29
CA VAL A 574 29.72 -0.61 25.37
C VAL A 574 29.64 0.80 25.96
N ASP A 575 29.32 0.91 27.25
CA ASP A 575 29.31 2.20 27.96
C ASP A 575 30.72 2.79 28.09
N LEU A 576 31.73 1.96 28.39
CA LEU A 576 33.12 2.39 28.55
C LEU A 576 33.70 2.96 27.24
N PHE A 577 33.45 2.29 26.11
CA PHE A 577 33.97 2.71 24.81
C PHE A 577 33.04 3.64 24.05
N PHE A 578 31.80 3.80 24.50
CA PHE A 578 30.72 4.48 23.78
C PHE A 578 30.63 3.99 22.32
N ASN A 579 30.64 2.66 22.15
CA ASN A 579 30.69 1.96 20.85
C ASN A 579 30.32 0.48 21.03
N CYS A 580 30.25 -0.27 19.92
CA CYS A 580 30.19 -1.73 19.89
C CYS A 580 28.90 -2.39 20.40
N GLU A 581 27.82 -1.63 20.56
CA GLU A 581 26.49 -2.13 20.89
C GLU A 581 25.96 -3.10 19.81
N ASP A 582 26.15 -2.74 18.54
CA ASP A 582 25.83 -3.58 17.39
C ASP A 582 26.67 -4.86 17.35
N VAL A 583 27.98 -4.74 17.60
CA VAL A 583 28.91 -5.87 17.67
C VAL A 583 28.49 -6.84 18.78
N LEU A 584 28.16 -6.32 19.97
CA LEU A 584 27.71 -7.13 21.10
C LEU A 584 26.47 -7.94 20.72
N LEU A 585 25.46 -7.31 20.12
CA LEU A 585 24.24 -8.02 19.74
C LEU A 585 24.51 -9.16 18.74
N ASN A 586 25.40 -8.95 17.76
CA ASN A 586 25.77 -10.00 16.81
C ASN A 586 26.44 -11.21 17.50
N TYR A 587 27.31 -10.99 18.50
CA TYR A 587 27.89 -12.09 19.29
C TYR A 587 26.83 -12.83 20.10
N LEU A 588 25.88 -12.10 20.70
CA LEU A 588 24.79 -12.71 21.46
C LEU A 588 23.90 -13.61 20.59
N TYR A 589 23.67 -13.22 19.33
CA TYR A 589 22.98 -14.05 18.32
C TYR A 589 23.81 -15.29 17.93
N ALA A 590 25.10 -15.09 17.62
CA ALA A 590 26.01 -16.15 17.18
C ALA A 590 26.22 -17.25 18.24
N ASN A 591 26.19 -16.88 19.52
CA ASN A 591 26.35 -17.79 20.65
C ASN A 591 25.12 -18.70 20.86
N MET A 592 23.92 -18.20 20.57
CA MET A 592 22.67 -18.93 20.83
C MET A 592 22.27 -19.87 19.68
N SER A 593 22.49 -19.45 18.44
CA SER A 593 21.93 -20.17 17.31
C SER A 593 22.69 -21.44 16.97
N SER A 594 21.96 -22.55 16.80
CA SER A 594 22.48 -23.74 16.13
C SER A 594 22.62 -23.55 14.62
N SER A 595 21.97 -22.52 14.05
CA SER A 595 22.03 -22.20 12.62
C SER A 595 23.43 -21.76 12.20
N PRO A 596 23.93 -22.22 11.03
CA PRO A 596 25.21 -21.76 10.50
C PRO A 596 25.23 -20.26 10.17
N SER A 597 24.05 -19.65 9.94
CA SER A 597 23.90 -18.22 9.71
C SER A 597 22.96 -17.60 10.75
N THR A 598 23.41 -16.50 11.37
CA THR A 598 22.63 -15.70 12.31
C THR A 598 22.30 -14.31 11.77
N VAL A 599 22.74 -14.02 10.55
CA VAL A 599 22.63 -12.70 9.91
C VAL A 599 22.24 -12.84 8.45
N GLU A 600 21.39 -11.93 7.99
CA GLU A 600 20.92 -11.85 6.61
C GLU A 600 21.15 -10.45 6.06
N TYR A 601 21.70 -10.37 4.85
CA TYR A 601 21.98 -9.10 4.18
C TYR A 601 20.90 -8.80 3.15
N VAL A 602 20.42 -7.56 3.17
CA VAL A 602 19.56 -6.99 2.13
C VAL A 602 20.24 -5.75 1.59
N LYS A 603 20.51 -5.73 0.29
CA LYS A 603 21.11 -4.59 -0.41
C LYS A 603 20.05 -3.52 -0.65
N PRO A 604 20.20 -2.30 -0.09
CA PRO A 604 19.31 -1.21 -0.43
C PRO A 604 19.60 -0.74 -1.86
N ALA A 605 18.54 -0.50 -2.64
CA ALA A 605 18.64 0.17 -3.92
C ALA A 605 19.10 1.62 -3.75
N TRP A 606 18.63 2.28 -2.69
CA TRP A 606 19.01 3.64 -2.34
C TRP A 606 19.06 3.83 -0.82
N ALA A 607 20.21 4.29 -0.32
CA ALA A 607 20.38 4.68 1.07
C ALA A 607 21.27 5.93 1.14
N VAL A 608 20.81 6.95 1.86
CA VAL A 608 21.53 8.21 2.08
C VAL A 608 21.89 8.34 3.54
N ASP A 609 23.17 8.57 3.77
CA ASP A 609 23.74 8.90 5.07
C ASP A 609 23.75 10.43 5.24
N MET A 610 22.80 10.92 6.03
CA MET A 610 22.58 12.32 6.33
C MET A 610 23.64 12.92 7.26
N SER A 611 24.45 12.08 7.94
CA SER A 611 25.52 12.57 8.82
C SER A 611 26.57 13.36 8.05
N LYS A 612 26.71 13.07 6.75
CA LYS A 612 27.59 13.79 5.82
C LYS A 612 27.17 15.25 5.58
N PHE A 613 25.91 15.59 5.87
CA PHE A 613 25.40 16.96 5.72
C PHE A 613 25.35 17.73 7.05
N SER A 614 25.38 17.04 8.20
CA SER A 614 25.25 17.66 9.52
C SER A 614 26.58 17.86 10.26
N GLY A 615 27.68 17.25 9.78
CA GLY A 615 29.02 17.39 10.37
C GLY A 615 29.19 16.71 11.74
N VAL A 616 28.16 16.04 12.25
CA VAL A 616 28.15 15.39 13.55
C VAL A 616 27.98 13.88 13.34
N ALA A 617 29.08 13.13 13.46
CA ALA A 617 29.09 11.67 13.31
C ALA A 617 30.06 11.02 14.31
N ILE A 618 29.64 9.94 14.96
CA ILE A 618 30.48 9.17 15.90
C ILE A 618 31.69 8.55 15.17
N SER A 619 31.54 8.20 13.89
CA SER A 619 32.58 7.59 13.05
C SER A 619 33.42 8.58 12.24
N GLY A 620 33.42 9.87 12.60
CA GLY A 620 34.15 10.93 11.86
C GLY A 620 35.64 10.62 11.66
N ASN A 621 36.29 9.96 12.63
CA ASN A 621 37.60 9.33 12.45
C ASN A 621 37.45 7.80 12.32
N THR A 622 37.31 7.34 11.07
CA THR A 622 37.00 5.94 10.77
C THR A 622 38.07 4.96 11.28
N GLN A 623 39.36 5.32 11.23
CA GLN A 623 40.43 4.42 11.65
C GLN A 623 40.45 4.22 13.18
N ALA A 624 40.29 5.31 13.93
CA ALA A 624 40.16 5.22 15.39
C ALA A 624 38.90 4.43 15.79
N HIS A 625 37.77 4.68 15.12
CA HIS A 625 36.52 3.94 15.32
C HIS A 625 36.69 2.44 15.08
N TYR A 626 37.37 2.05 14.00
CA TYR A 626 37.60 0.64 13.65
C TYR A 626 38.56 -0.04 14.63
N HIS A 627 39.54 0.71 15.16
CA HIS A 627 40.44 0.20 16.18
C HIS A 627 39.70 -0.15 17.48
N VAL A 628 38.81 0.75 17.94
CA VAL A 628 37.94 0.48 19.10
C VAL A 628 37.08 -0.75 18.86
N ARG A 629 36.40 -0.84 17.70
CA ARG A 629 35.58 -2.01 17.34
C ARG A 629 36.38 -3.31 17.30
N SER A 630 37.61 -3.29 16.78
CA SER A 630 38.49 -4.47 16.78
C SER A 630 38.95 -4.86 18.19
N LYS A 631 39.01 -3.90 19.12
CA LYS A 631 39.22 -4.17 20.55
C LYS A 631 38.01 -4.87 21.18
N CYS A 632 36.80 -4.40 20.87
CA CYS A 632 35.55 -5.05 21.30
C CYS A 632 35.44 -6.47 20.76
N LEU A 633 35.74 -6.71 19.48
CA LEU A 633 35.69 -8.05 18.88
C LEU A 633 36.52 -9.07 19.64
N ARG A 634 37.76 -8.73 20.00
CA ARG A 634 38.63 -9.62 20.77
C ARG A 634 38.04 -9.95 22.14
N LYS A 635 37.57 -8.92 22.85
CA LYS A 635 36.97 -9.08 24.18
C LYS A 635 35.67 -9.89 24.15
N PHE A 636 34.79 -9.63 23.18
CA PHE A 636 33.56 -10.39 23.03
C PHE A 636 33.82 -11.83 22.58
N SER A 637 34.86 -12.08 21.78
CA SER A 637 35.26 -13.45 21.45
C SER A 637 35.78 -14.25 22.64
N GLU A 638 36.43 -13.60 23.61
CA GLU A 638 36.85 -14.23 24.87
C GLU A 638 35.64 -14.61 25.74
N ILE A 639 34.58 -13.78 25.75
CA ILE A 639 33.41 -13.95 26.63
C ILE A 639 32.35 -14.86 26.01
N TYR A 640 32.06 -14.70 24.72
CA TYR A 640 30.91 -15.31 24.04
C TYR A 640 31.29 -16.33 22.95
N GLY A 641 32.58 -16.59 22.74
CA GLY A 641 33.08 -17.48 21.70
C GLY A 641 33.22 -16.80 20.32
N SER A 642 33.69 -17.55 19.33
CA SER A 642 34.05 -16.98 18.02
C SER A 642 32.87 -16.85 17.05
N ILE A 643 32.75 -15.70 16.39
CA ILE A 643 31.75 -15.43 15.33
C ILE A 643 32.24 -15.82 13.92
N THR A 644 33.53 -16.14 13.77
CA THR A 644 34.16 -16.36 12.45
C THR A 644 33.59 -17.54 11.67
N ASN A 645 33.07 -18.56 12.38
CA ASN A 645 32.49 -19.76 11.78
C ASN A 645 31.07 -19.55 11.22
N ARG A 646 30.45 -18.38 11.45
CA ARG A 646 29.06 -18.07 11.05
C ARG A 646 28.99 -17.26 9.74
N LYS A 647 29.84 -17.57 8.77
CA LYS A 647 29.99 -16.79 7.53
C LYS A 647 28.88 -17.10 6.53
N SER A 648 28.10 -16.08 6.19
CA SER A 648 27.14 -16.05 5.07
C SER A 648 27.81 -15.57 3.78
N LYS A 649 27.29 -15.96 2.62
CA LYS A 649 27.78 -15.57 1.28
C LYS A 649 26.86 -14.53 0.65
N PHE A 650 27.39 -13.70 -0.25
CA PHE A 650 26.58 -12.83 -1.08
C PHE A 650 26.00 -13.61 -2.28
N GLY A 651 24.90 -13.11 -2.86
CA GLY A 651 24.25 -13.70 -4.03
C GLY A 651 23.72 -15.12 -3.81
N SER A 652 23.38 -15.47 -2.57
CA SER A 652 22.84 -16.77 -2.19
C SER A 652 21.31 -16.83 -2.30
N ARG A 653 20.64 -15.66 -2.33
CA ARG A 653 19.19 -15.56 -2.38
C ARG A 653 18.66 -15.64 -3.81
N LYS A 654 17.45 -16.20 -3.96
CA LYS A 654 16.76 -16.31 -5.27
C LYS A 654 16.18 -14.98 -5.76
N ASP A 655 15.92 -14.04 -4.85
CA ASP A 655 15.35 -12.72 -5.17
C ASP A 655 16.40 -11.72 -5.68
N GLY A 656 17.70 -12.04 -5.58
CA GLY A 656 18.80 -11.17 -5.99
C GLY A 656 19.00 -9.94 -5.09
N TRP A 657 18.34 -9.88 -3.93
CA TRP A 657 18.42 -8.72 -3.04
C TRP A 657 19.68 -8.70 -2.18
N ASP A 658 20.56 -9.70 -2.27
CA ASP A 658 21.86 -9.75 -1.60
C ASP A 658 23.07 -9.59 -2.56
N VAL A 659 22.84 -9.14 -3.80
CA VAL A 659 23.85 -9.00 -4.87
C VAL A 659 24.40 -7.59 -4.97
#